data_AF-Q80T91-F1
#
_entry.id   AF-Q80T91-F1
#
_cell.length_a   1.000
_cell.length_b   1.000
_cell.length_c   1.000
_cell.angle_alpha   90.00
_cell.angle_beta   90.00
_cell.angle_gamma   90.00
#
_symmetry.space_group_name_H-M   'P 1'
#
loop_
_entity.id
_entity.type
_entity.pdbx_description
1 polymer ?
#
loop_
_entity_poly.entity_id
_entity_poly.type
_entity_poly.pdbx_seq_one_letter_code
_entity_poly.pdbx_strand_id
1 'polypeptide(L)'
;MAPSAVGLLVFLLQAALALNPEDPNVCSHWESYAVTVQESYAHPFDQIYYTRCADILNWFKCTRHRISYKTAYRRGLRTMYRRRSQCCPGYYENGDFCIPLCTEECMHGRCVSPDTCHCEPGWGGPDCSSGCDSEHWGPHCSNRCQCQNGALCNPITGACVCAPGFRGWRCEELCAPGTHGKGCQLLCQCHHGASCDPRTGECLCAPGYTGVYCEELCPPGSHGAHCELRCPCQNGGTCHHITGECACPPGWTGAVCAQPCPPGTFGQNCSQDCPCHHGGQCDHVTGQCHCTAGYMGDRCQEECPFGTFGFLCSQRCDCHNGGQCSPATGACECEPGYKGPSCQERLCPEGLHGPGCTLPCPCDTENTISCHPVTGACTCQPGWSGHYCNESCPAGYYGNGCQLPCTCQNGADCHSITGSCTCAPGFMGEVCAVPCAAGTYGPNCSSVCSCSNGGTCSPVDGSCTCREGWQGLDCSLPCPSGTWGLNCNETCICANGAACSPFDGSCACTPGWLGDSCELPCPDGTFGLNCSEHCDCSHADGCDPVTGHCCCLAGWTGIRCDSTCPPGRWGPNCSVSCSCENGGSCSPEDGSCECAPGFRGPLCQRICPPGFYGHGCAQPCPLCVHSRGPCHHISGICECLPGFSGALCNQVCAGGHFGQDCAQLCSCANNGTCSPIDGSCQCFPGWIGKDCSQACPSGFWGSACFHTCSCHNGASCSAEDGACHCTPGWTGLFCTQRCPSAFFGKDCGHICQCQNGASCDHITGKCTCRTGFSGRHCEQRCAPGTFGYGCQQLCECMNNATCDHVTGTCYCSPGFKGIRCDQAALMMDELNPYTKISPALGAERHSVGAVTGIVLLLFLVVVLLGLFAWRRRRQKEKGRDLAPRVSYTPAMRMTSTDYSLSDLSQSSSHAQCFSNASYHTLACGGPATSQASTLDRNSPTKLSNKSLDRDTAGWTPYSYVNVLDSHFQISALEARYPPEDFYIELRHLSRHAEPHSPGTCGMDRRQNTYIMDKGFKDYMKESVCSSSTCSLNSSENPYATIKDPPILTCKLPESSYVEMKSPVHLGSPYTDVPSLSTSNKNIYEVGRCLT
;
A
#
# COMPACT_ATOMS: atom_id res chain seq x y z
N MET A 1 39.35 -12.83 36.24
CA MET A 1 40.67 -13.28 35.73
C MET A 1 41.66 -12.16 35.98
N ALA A 2 42.91 -12.44 36.35
CA ALA A 2 43.81 -11.44 36.95
C ALA A 2 44.82 -10.82 35.95
N PRO A 3 44.92 -9.47 35.86
CA PRO A 3 46.01 -8.79 35.16
C PRO A 3 47.24 -8.56 36.07
N SER A 4 48.42 -8.48 35.45
CA SER A 4 49.73 -8.60 36.09
C SER A 4 50.14 -7.48 37.06
N ALA A 5 51.00 -7.84 38.03
CA ALA A 5 51.54 -6.98 39.09
C ALA A 5 52.59 -5.92 38.65
N VAL A 6 52.39 -5.28 37.50
CA VAL A 6 53.34 -4.28 36.95
C VAL A 6 53.10 -2.87 37.51
N GLY A 7 51.88 -2.54 37.97
CA GLY A 7 51.54 -1.20 38.46
C GLY A 7 52.12 -0.82 39.83
N LEU A 8 52.58 -1.78 40.63
CA LEU A 8 52.90 -1.60 42.06
C LEU A 8 54.17 -0.77 42.36
N LEU A 9 54.99 -0.47 41.35
CA LEU A 9 56.19 0.38 41.48
C LEU A 9 55.95 1.86 41.13
N VAL A 10 54.78 2.23 40.58
CA VAL A 10 54.47 3.62 40.20
C VAL A 10 53.80 4.40 41.36
N PHE A 11 53.08 3.71 42.24
CA PHE A 11 52.30 4.31 43.33
C PHE A 11 53.10 4.99 44.46
N LEU A 12 54.43 4.90 44.45
CA LEU A 12 55.30 5.53 45.45
C LEU A 12 55.99 6.83 44.96
N LEU A 13 55.59 7.35 43.79
CA LEU A 13 56.19 8.54 43.17
C LEU A 13 55.19 9.69 42.89
N GLN A 14 53.95 9.60 43.37
CA GLN A 14 53.05 10.75 43.41
C GLN A 14 53.46 11.74 44.51
N ALA A 15 54.50 12.52 44.22
CA ALA A 15 54.79 13.74 44.97
C ALA A 15 53.57 14.67 44.87
N ALA A 16 53.22 15.33 45.97
CA ALA A 16 52.03 16.16 46.05
C ALA A 16 52.06 17.27 44.99
N LEU A 17 51.17 17.16 43.99
CA LEU A 17 50.85 18.26 43.09
C LEU A 17 50.22 19.40 43.92
N ALA A 18 50.52 20.63 43.55
CA ALA A 18 50.02 21.80 44.25
C ALA A 18 48.85 22.40 43.48
N LEU A 19 47.70 22.54 44.16
CA LEU A 19 46.50 23.28 43.70
C LEU A 19 46.87 24.46 42.79
N ASN A 20 46.30 24.45 41.58
CA ASN A 20 46.64 25.40 40.53
C ASN A 20 46.36 26.85 40.99
N PRO A 21 47.38 27.73 41.11
CA PRO A 21 47.19 29.09 41.61
C PRO A 21 46.41 30.01 40.66
N GLU A 22 46.14 29.57 39.42
CA GLU A 22 45.31 30.28 38.44
C GLU A 22 43.82 29.85 38.49
N ASP A 23 43.45 28.85 39.29
CA ASP A 23 42.04 28.49 39.54
C ASP A 23 41.40 29.57 40.44
N PRO A 24 40.35 30.30 39.98
CA PRO A 24 39.73 31.37 40.75
C PRO A 24 39.04 30.90 42.04
N ASN A 25 38.87 29.59 42.23
CA ASN A 25 38.29 28.98 43.43
C ASN A 25 39.37 28.55 44.45
N VAL A 26 40.65 28.83 44.19
CA VAL A 26 41.76 28.61 45.15
C VAL A 26 41.93 29.85 46.05
N CYS A 27 41.52 29.69 47.30
CA CYS A 27 41.72 30.68 48.36
C CYS A 27 43.11 30.53 48.98
N SER A 28 43.79 31.65 49.25
CA SER A 28 45.07 31.65 49.99
C SER A 28 44.89 32.17 51.42
N HIS A 29 45.38 31.42 52.41
CA HIS A 29 45.40 31.85 53.81
C HIS A 29 46.83 32.01 54.34
N TRP A 30 46.98 32.71 55.47
CA TRP A 30 48.25 32.90 56.16
C TRP A 30 48.36 31.92 57.33
N GLU A 31 49.29 30.97 57.21
CA GLU A 31 49.60 29.99 58.24
C GLU A 31 50.79 30.48 59.08
N SER A 32 50.59 30.62 60.39
CA SER A 32 51.64 31.02 61.33
C SER A 32 52.50 29.83 61.74
N TYR A 33 53.82 29.93 61.59
CA TYR A 33 54.77 28.90 62.00
C TYR A 33 55.89 29.49 62.86
N ALA A 34 56.34 28.74 63.88
CA ALA A 34 57.36 29.21 64.81
C ALA A 34 58.77 28.87 64.30
N VAL A 35 59.62 29.89 64.13
CA VAL A 35 61.04 29.72 63.77
C VAL A 35 61.91 30.06 64.97
N THR A 36 62.92 29.24 65.26
CA THR A 36 63.94 29.56 66.26
C THR A 36 64.93 30.58 65.68
N VAL A 37 64.94 31.80 66.22
CA VAL A 37 65.81 32.89 65.78
C VAL A 37 66.78 33.25 66.90
N GLN A 38 68.00 33.64 66.54
CA GLN A 38 69.02 34.08 67.50
C GLN A 38 68.85 35.59 67.78
N GLU A 39 68.37 35.93 68.96
CA GLU A 39 68.20 37.31 69.43
C GLU A 39 69.43 37.75 70.23
N SER A 40 69.92 38.96 69.99
CA SER A 40 70.90 39.62 70.85
C SER A 40 70.21 40.35 72.01
N TYR A 41 70.83 40.33 73.20
CA TYR A 41 70.38 41.08 74.37
C TYR A 41 71.56 41.60 75.18
N ALA A 42 71.34 42.69 75.94
CA ALA A 42 72.32 43.24 76.86
C ALA A 42 72.30 42.44 78.18
N HIS A 43 73.32 41.63 78.40
CA HIS A 43 73.48 40.84 79.62
C HIS A 43 74.27 41.65 80.66
N PRO A 44 73.69 41.99 81.82
CA PRO A 44 74.40 42.69 82.89
C PRO A 44 75.43 41.77 83.55
N PHE A 45 76.58 42.33 83.91
CA PHE A 45 77.58 41.69 84.76
C PHE A 45 78.17 42.71 85.72
N ASP A 46 78.59 42.25 86.90
CA ASP A 46 79.26 43.11 87.87
C ASP A 46 80.73 43.32 87.47
N GLN A 47 81.17 44.58 87.45
CA GLN A 47 82.55 44.96 87.21
C GLN A 47 83.12 45.69 88.43
N ILE A 48 84.04 45.01 89.12
CA ILE A 48 84.82 45.59 90.22
C ILE A 48 85.77 46.65 89.66
N TYR A 49 85.81 47.82 90.30
CA TYR A 49 86.78 48.88 90.07
C TYR A 49 87.21 49.49 91.41
N TYR A 50 88.35 50.20 91.42
CA TYR A 50 88.94 50.74 92.64
C TYR A 50 88.84 52.27 92.67
N THR A 51 88.39 52.83 93.80
CA THR A 51 88.40 54.28 94.06
C THR A 51 89.29 54.59 95.26
N ARG A 52 89.78 55.84 95.35
CA ARG A 52 90.41 56.33 96.58
C ARG A 52 89.34 56.49 97.67
N CYS A 53 89.66 56.12 98.90
CA CYS A 53 88.83 56.38 100.07
C CYS A 53 89.08 57.81 100.59
N ALA A 54 88.14 58.37 101.36
CA ALA A 54 88.27 59.69 101.99
C ALA A 54 88.64 59.63 103.49
N ASP A 55 88.97 58.43 103.98
CA ASP A 55 89.27 58.15 105.39
C ASP A 55 90.75 57.80 105.56
N ILE A 56 91.36 58.29 106.63
CA ILE A 56 92.81 58.35 106.86
C ILE A 56 93.35 57.06 107.51
N LEU A 57 92.47 56.24 108.11
CA LEU A 57 92.85 55.05 108.87
C LEU A 57 92.87 53.73 108.07
N ASN A 58 92.55 53.74 106.76
CA ASN A 58 92.51 52.53 105.93
C ASN A 58 93.30 52.68 104.61
N TRP A 59 94.08 51.65 104.25
CA TRP A 59 95.19 51.73 103.28
C TRP A 59 94.76 51.76 101.79
N PHE A 60 94.13 52.87 101.38
CA PHE A 60 94.13 53.43 100.02
C PHE A 60 93.48 52.65 98.84
N LYS A 61 92.68 51.60 99.06
CA LYS A 61 91.82 51.02 97.99
C LYS A 61 90.40 50.71 98.47
N CYS A 62 89.44 51.53 98.06
CA CYS A 62 88.02 51.23 98.19
C CYS A 62 87.55 50.43 96.97
N THR A 63 87.07 49.20 97.17
CA THR A 63 86.36 48.44 96.12
C THR A 63 85.00 49.08 95.84
N ARG A 64 84.71 49.28 94.56
CA ARG A 64 83.41 49.70 94.05
C ARG A 64 82.95 48.73 92.97
N HIS A 65 81.64 48.58 92.87
CA HIS A 65 80.96 47.68 91.95
C HIS A 65 80.17 48.54 90.96
N ARG A 66 80.20 48.20 89.67
CA ARG A 66 79.33 48.82 88.65
C ARG A 66 78.74 47.75 87.75
N ILE A 67 77.44 47.85 87.49
CA ILE A 67 76.80 47.01 86.47
C ILE A 67 77.29 47.48 85.10
N SER A 68 77.96 46.57 84.39
CA SER A 68 78.38 46.74 83.00
C SER A 68 77.59 45.77 82.13
N TYR A 69 77.44 46.07 80.84
CA TYR A 69 76.67 45.22 79.92
C TYR A 69 77.57 44.59 78.86
N LYS A 70 77.33 43.31 78.56
CA LYS A 70 77.93 42.60 77.42
C LYS A 70 76.83 42.10 76.49
N THR A 71 77.08 42.10 75.18
CA THR A 71 76.16 41.47 74.23
C THR A 71 76.18 39.96 74.44
N ALA A 72 75.01 39.39 74.70
CA ALA A 72 74.78 37.95 74.74
C ALA A 72 73.69 37.56 73.75
N TYR A 73 73.57 36.28 73.45
CA TYR A 73 72.56 35.76 72.53
C TYR A 73 71.62 34.80 73.26
N ARG A 74 70.34 34.80 72.87
CA ARG A 74 69.33 33.83 73.29
C ARG A 74 68.60 33.29 72.06
N ARG A 75 68.08 32.05 72.15
CA ARG A 75 67.18 31.51 71.13
C ARG A 75 65.76 31.96 71.47
N GLY A 76 65.18 32.82 70.62
CA GLY A 76 63.77 33.20 70.69
C GLY A 76 62.95 32.37 69.70
N LEU A 77 61.71 32.05 70.06
CA LEU A 77 60.72 31.58 69.08
C LEU A 77 60.06 32.82 68.46
N ARG A 78 60.18 32.97 67.14
CA ARG A 78 59.62 34.08 66.40
C ARG A 78 58.57 33.55 65.43
N THR A 79 57.33 34.04 65.56
CA THR A 79 56.24 33.69 64.64
C THR A 79 56.52 34.29 63.27
N MET A 80 56.67 33.42 62.27
CA MET A 80 56.70 33.74 60.85
C MET A 80 55.36 33.35 60.23
N TYR A 81 55.07 33.87 59.03
CA TYR A 81 53.84 33.58 58.30
C TYR A 81 54.18 33.06 56.90
N ARG A 82 53.52 31.99 56.46
CA ARG A 82 53.58 31.50 55.06
C ARG A 82 52.20 31.58 54.43
N ARG A 83 52.14 31.85 53.13
CA ARG A 83 50.91 31.80 52.34
C ARG A 83 50.69 30.36 51.88
N ARG A 84 49.53 29.78 52.18
CA ARG A 84 49.14 28.42 51.77
C ARG A 84 47.86 28.49 50.93
N SER A 85 47.85 27.80 49.79
CA SER A 85 46.66 27.58 48.96
C SER A 85 45.79 26.46 49.54
N GLN A 86 44.48 26.61 49.36
CA GLN A 86 43.44 25.61 49.62
C GLN A 86 42.21 25.99 48.79
N CYS A 87 41.24 25.09 48.63
CA CYS A 87 39.96 25.48 48.03
C CYS A 87 39.20 26.48 48.91
N CYS A 88 38.46 27.39 48.27
CA CYS A 88 37.57 28.32 48.96
C CYS A 88 36.42 27.58 49.67
N PRO A 89 35.80 28.17 50.71
CA PRO A 89 34.66 27.55 51.39
C PRO A 89 33.54 27.19 50.42
N GLY A 90 33.02 25.96 50.53
CA GLY A 90 32.05 25.39 49.58
C GLY A 90 32.67 24.65 48.39
N TYR A 91 34.00 24.57 48.29
CA TYR A 91 34.70 23.78 47.26
C TYR A 91 35.61 22.72 47.90
N TYR A 92 35.81 21.60 47.21
CA TYR A 92 36.71 20.52 47.61
C TYR A 92 37.81 20.27 46.58
N GLU A 93 38.94 19.73 47.04
CA GLU A 93 40.15 19.46 46.24
C GLU A 93 39.99 18.13 45.49
N ASN A 94 40.12 18.15 44.15
CA ASN A 94 40.10 16.97 43.31
C ASN A 94 41.19 17.06 42.23
N GLY A 95 42.36 16.50 42.52
CA GLY A 95 43.57 16.77 41.75
C GLY A 95 43.98 18.24 41.88
N ASP A 96 44.35 18.87 40.76
CA ASP A 96 44.90 20.23 40.75
C ASP A 96 43.82 21.34 40.83
N PHE A 97 42.54 20.97 40.93
CA PHE A 97 41.37 21.86 40.80
C PHE A 97 40.45 21.83 42.03
N CYS A 98 39.70 22.91 42.21
CA CYS A 98 38.67 23.05 43.24
C CYS A 98 37.25 22.90 42.66
N ILE A 99 36.55 21.84 43.05
CA ILE A 99 35.19 21.52 42.57
C ILE A 99 34.15 22.01 43.58
N PRO A 100 33.05 22.67 43.16
CA PRO A 100 32.00 23.12 44.07
C PRO A 100 31.24 21.94 44.70
N LEU A 101 30.81 22.14 45.94
CA LEU A 101 29.93 21.24 46.70
C LEU A 101 28.50 21.78 46.67
N CYS A 102 27.56 20.98 46.21
CA CYS A 102 26.13 21.21 46.39
C CYS A 102 25.61 20.27 47.48
N THR A 103 24.81 20.78 48.41
CA THR A 103 24.26 20.00 49.54
C THR A 103 23.19 19.01 49.12
N GLU A 104 22.32 19.41 48.19
CA GLU A 104 21.42 18.53 47.44
C GLU A 104 22.03 18.19 46.07
N GLU A 105 21.71 17.02 45.51
CA GLU A 105 22.22 16.58 44.21
C GLU A 105 21.49 17.25 43.04
N CYS A 106 22.24 17.71 42.03
CA CYS A 106 21.68 18.39 40.86
C CYS A 106 21.04 17.40 39.88
N MET A 107 19.84 16.91 40.19
CA MET A 107 19.13 15.81 39.52
C MET A 107 19.23 15.82 37.99
N HIS A 108 19.03 16.98 37.36
CA HIS A 108 19.22 17.20 35.92
C HIS A 108 20.04 18.47 35.68
N GLY A 109 21.25 18.50 36.23
CA GLY A 109 22.16 19.62 36.11
C GLY A 109 23.56 19.32 36.63
N ARG A 110 24.40 20.36 36.66
CA ARG A 110 25.76 20.31 37.22
C ARG A 110 25.93 21.35 38.31
N CYS A 111 26.59 21.01 39.41
CA CYS A 111 26.98 21.98 40.43
C CYS A 111 28.03 22.95 39.83
N VAL A 112 27.76 24.26 39.80
CA VAL A 112 28.65 25.28 39.18
C VAL A 112 29.26 26.25 40.19
N SER A 113 28.60 26.42 41.33
CA SER A 113 29.13 27.09 42.52
C SER A 113 28.46 26.43 43.75
N PRO A 114 28.91 26.71 44.99
CA PRO A 114 28.35 26.07 46.17
C PRO A 114 26.84 26.27 46.24
N ASP A 115 26.11 25.17 46.49
CA ASP A 115 24.64 25.13 46.52
C ASP A 115 23.96 25.78 45.30
N THR A 116 24.60 25.72 44.12
CA THR A 116 24.08 26.28 42.87
C THR A 116 24.22 25.28 41.72
N CYS A 117 23.11 24.63 41.38
CA CYS A 117 23.01 23.84 40.16
C CYS A 117 22.85 24.73 38.93
N HIS A 118 23.40 24.28 37.79
CA HIS A 118 23.08 24.78 36.46
C HIS A 118 22.32 23.68 35.73
N CYS A 119 21.03 23.93 35.47
CA CYS A 119 20.12 22.92 34.94
C CYS A 119 20.32 22.71 33.45
N GLU A 120 20.11 21.46 33.03
CA GLU A 120 20.04 21.12 31.62
C GLU A 120 18.77 21.74 30.98
N PRO A 121 18.75 21.96 29.65
CA PRO A 121 17.57 22.46 28.97
C PRO A 121 16.34 21.60 29.24
N GLY A 122 15.19 22.23 29.53
CA GLY A 122 13.96 21.55 29.90
C GLY A 122 13.77 21.34 31.41
N TRP A 123 14.79 21.63 32.23
CA TRP A 123 14.75 21.51 33.68
C TRP A 123 14.97 22.85 34.40
N GLY A 124 14.38 22.95 35.59
CA GLY A 124 14.45 24.09 36.49
C GLY A 124 14.18 23.70 37.95
N GLY A 125 14.04 24.70 38.81
CA GLY A 125 14.15 24.51 40.27
C GLY A 125 15.59 24.70 40.77
N PRO A 126 15.81 24.72 42.09
CA PRO A 126 17.13 24.96 42.69
C PRO A 126 18.11 23.77 42.53
N ASP A 127 17.54 22.57 42.46
CA ASP A 127 18.15 21.24 42.36
C ASP A 127 17.99 20.61 40.96
N CYS A 128 17.31 21.32 40.05
CA CYS A 128 16.93 20.82 38.72
C CYS A 128 15.98 19.60 38.73
N SER A 129 15.17 19.42 39.78
CA SER A 129 14.19 18.32 39.88
C SER A 129 12.89 18.57 39.11
N SER A 130 12.55 19.82 38.80
CA SER A 130 11.29 20.18 38.12
C SER A 130 11.48 20.38 36.62
N GLY A 131 10.65 19.71 35.81
CA GLY A 131 10.54 20.00 34.37
C GLY A 131 9.81 21.31 34.10
N CYS A 132 10.06 21.94 32.96
CA CYS A 132 9.39 23.20 32.60
C CYS A 132 7.89 23.02 32.33
N ASP A 133 7.10 24.04 32.70
CA ASP A 133 5.67 24.11 32.36
C ASP A 133 5.44 24.38 30.86
N SER A 134 4.18 24.25 30.41
CA SER A 134 3.82 24.44 29.00
C SER A 134 3.99 25.87 28.46
N GLU A 135 4.26 26.87 29.32
CA GLU A 135 4.60 28.23 28.91
C GLU A 135 6.11 28.50 28.86
N HIS A 136 6.98 27.61 29.37
CA HIS A 136 8.41 27.89 29.55
C HIS A 136 9.36 26.84 28.97
N TRP A 137 10.58 27.27 28.60
CA TRP A 137 11.59 26.39 28.00
C TRP A 137 13.05 26.85 28.22
N GLY A 138 13.97 25.94 27.91
CA GLY A 138 15.42 26.13 28.00
C GLY A 138 15.97 25.82 29.40
N PRO A 139 17.26 26.11 29.65
CA PRO A 139 17.85 25.88 30.97
C PRO A 139 17.22 26.81 32.01
N HIS A 140 16.93 26.27 33.19
CA HIS A 140 16.19 26.93 34.27
C HIS A 140 14.79 27.42 33.86
N CYS A 141 14.19 26.88 32.80
CA CYS A 141 12.88 27.28 32.28
C CYS A 141 12.76 28.79 32.02
N SER A 142 13.87 29.41 31.58
CA SER A 142 14.05 30.87 31.60
C SER A 142 13.44 31.63 30.42
N ASN A 143 12.94 30.93 29.39
CA ASN A 143 12.36 31.54 28.19
C ASN A 143 10.87 31.23 28.09
N ARG A 144 10.03 32.22 27.74
CA ARG A 144 8.59 32.00 27.53
C ARG A 144 8.27 31.59 26.08
N CYS A 145 7.36 30.64 25.93
CA CYS A 145 6.85 30.12 24.67
C CYS A 145 5.95 31.11 23.94
N GLN A 146 5.88 31.00 22.60
CA GLN A 146 5.25 31.98 21.71
C GLN A 146 4.17 31.40 20.78
N CYS A 147 3.73 30.17 21.07
CA CYS A 147 2.80 29.38 20.28
C CYS A 147 1.36 29.94 20.31
N GLN A 148 0.58 29.66 19.25
CA GLN A 148 -0.83 30.04 19.10
C GLN A 148 -1.72 28.79 18.91
N ASN A 149 -3.03 29.00 18.82
CA ASN A 149 -4.02 27.96 18.47
C ASN A 149 -3.98 26.69 19.35
N GLY A 150 -3.57 26.83 20.62
CA GLY A 150 -3.47 25.73 21.59
C GLY A 150 -2.28 24.79 21.37
N ALA A 151 -1.31 25.17 20.53
CA ALA A 151 -0.09 24.38 20.31
C ALA A 151 0.81 24.35 21.55
N LEU A 152 1.30 23.15 21.88
CA LEU A 152 2.21 22.93 23.00
C LEU A 152 3.65 23.32 22.62
N CYS A 153 4.47 23.63 23.62
CA CYS A 153 5.84 24.07 23.46
C CYS A 153 6.81 22.97 23.91
N ASN A 154 7.89 22.72 23.16
CA ASN A 154 8.93 21.79 23.58
C ASN A 154 9.80 22.43 24.69
N PRO A 155 9.94 21.83 25.89
CA PRO A 155 10.60 22.46 27.03
C PRO A 155 12.13 22.60 26.86
N ILE A 156 12.74 21.85 25.94
CA ILE A 156 14.18 21.92 25.64
C ILE A 156 14.48 23.06 24.65
N THR A 157 13.64 23.24 23.62
CA THR A 157 13.95 24.05 22.41
C THR A 157 13.01 25.22 22.14
N GLY A 158 11.87 25.31 22.81
CA GLY A 158 10.85 26.33 22.56
C GLY A 158 10.02 26.12 21.28
N ALA A 159 10.26 25.03 20.53
CA ALA A 159 9.57 24.73 19.29
C ALA A 159 8.10 24.37 19.52
N CYS A 160 7.20 24.93 18.71
CA CYS A 160 5.76 24.71 18.83
C CYS A 160 5.30 23.43 18.12
N VAL A 161 4.53 22.59 18.83
CA VAL A 161 3.91 21.37 18.32
C VAL A 161 2.44 21.66 18.00
N CYS A 162 2.13 21.82 16.72
CA CYS A 162 0.82 22.27 16.27
C CYS A 162 -0.29 21.24 16.51
N ALA A 163 -1.45 21.73 16.95
CA ALA A 163 -2.69 20.97 16.94
C ALA A 163 -3.08 20.58 15.49
N PRO A 164 -3.86 19.50 15.28
CA PRO A 164 -4.34 19.13 13.96
C PRO A 164 -5.07 20.28 13.25
N GLY A 165 -4.82 20.44 11.95
CA GLY A 165 -5.37 21.53 11.13
C GLY A 165 -4.57 22.84 11.14
N PHE A 166 -3.43 22.90 11.85
CA PHE A 166 -2.58 24.09 11.93
C PHE A 166 -1.11 23.83 11.57
N ARG A 167 -0.44 24.88 11.06
CA ARG A 167 0.99 24.94 10.69
C ARG A 167 1.57 26.34 10.97
N GLY A 168 2.85 26.52 10.64
CA GLY A 168 3.61 27.74 10.90
C GLY A 168 4.48 27.61 12.16
N TRP A 169 5.50 28.46 12.28
CA TRP A 169 6.50 28.37 13.37
C TRP A 169 5.91 28.55 14.77
N ARG A 170 4.74 29.19 14.88
CA ARG A 170 3.97 29.37 16.11
C ARG A 170 2.57 28.78 15.96
N CYS A 171 2.35 27.93 14.95
CA CYS A 171 1.07 27.31 14.63
C CYS A 171 -0.05 28.31 14.30
N GLU A 172 0.31 29.44 13.69
CA GLU A 172 -0.61 30.54 13.37
C GLU A 172 -1.48 30.34 12.12
N GLU A 173 -1.07 29.48 11.20
CA GLU A 173 -1.76 29.23 9.92
C GLU A 173 -2.66 27.98 9.99
N LEU A 174 -3.76 28.00 9.26
CA LEU A 174 -4.55 26.80 8.92
C LEU A 174 -3.86 25.98 7.82
N CYS A 175 -4.20 24.69 7.67
CA CYS A 175 -3.75 23.91 6.52
C CYS A 175 -4.26 24.47 5.20
N ALA A 176 -3.46 24.30 4.14
CA ALA A 176 -3.87 24.65 2.79
C ALA A 176 -4.84 23.58 2.24
N PRO A 177 -5.76 23.96 1.31
CA PRO A 177 -6.61 23.00 0.62
C PRO A 177 -5.79 21.84 0.04
N GLY A 178 -6.22 20.61 0.31
CA GLY A 178 -5.47 19.40 -0.05
C GLY A 178 -4.57 18.84 1.06
N THR A 179 -4.45 19.48 2.23
CA THR A 179 -3.64 18.98 3.37
C THR A 179 -4.39 19.03 4.71
N HIS A 180 -4.11 18.07 5.59
CA HIS A 180 -4.74 17.92 6.90
C HIS A 180 -3.78 17.38 7.98
N GLY A 181 -4.28 17.26 9.22
CA GLY A 181 -3.59 16.61 10.34
C GLY A 181 -2.59 17.52 11.06
N LYS A 182 -1.70 16.93 11.89
CA LYS A 182 -0.68 17.68 12.64
C LYS A 182 0.36 18.28 11.68
N GLY A 183 0.56 19.60 11.76
CA GLY A 183 1.51 20.30 10.89
C GLY A 183 1.16 20.24 9.40
N CYS A 184 -0.06 19.84 9.03
CA CYS A 184 -0.54 19.72 7.66
C CYS A 184 0.28 18.74 6.79
N GLN A 185 0.83 17.69 7.41
CA GLN A 185 1.74 16.72 6.76
C GLN A 185 1.00 15.60 6.00
N LEU A 186 -0.31 15.45 6.18
CA LEU A 186 -1.12 14.44 5.50
C LEU A 186 -1.84 15.07 4.30
N LEU A 187 -1.81 14.39 3.15
CA LEU A 187 -2.53 14.82 1.96
C LEU A 187 -4.00 14.37 2.05
N CYS A 188 -4.96 15.18 1.56
CA CYS A 188 -6.31 14.70 1.30
C CYS A 188 -6.25 13.57 0.25
N GLN A 189 -6.89 12.43 0.52
CA GLN A 189 -6.92 11.26 -0.40
C GLN A 189 -8.20 11.20 -1.24
N CYS A 190 -8.94 12.30 -1.33
CA CYS A 190 -10.26 12.33 -1.95
C CYS A 190 -10.18 12.35 -3.49
N HIS A 191 -10.95 11.46 -4.13
CA HIS A 191 -11.12 11.38 -5.57
C HIS A 191 -12.11 12.43 -6.10
N HIS A 192 -12.22 12.50 -7.44
CA HIS A 192 -13.19 13.34 -8.15
C HIS A 192 -13.20 14.84 -7.80
N GLY A 193 -12.08 15.36 -7.28
CA GLY A 193 -11.91 16.77 -6.92
C GLY A 193 -12.56 17.18 -5.59
N ALA A 194 -12.97 16.21 -4.76
CA ALA A 194 -13.49 16.46 -3.42
C ALA A 194 -12.42 17.10 -2.49
N SER A 195 -12.90 17.95 -1.58
CA SER A 195 -12.07 18.59 -0.55
C SER A 195 -12.11 17.80 0.76
N CYS A 196 -11.10 17.94 1.64
CA CYS A 196 -11.13 17.31 2.97
C CYS A 196 -11.07 18.31 4.13
N ASP A 197 -11.60 17.91 5.29
CA ASP A 197 -11.52 18.69 6.53
C ASP A 197 -10.05 18.82 7.01
N PRO A 198 -9.55 20.04 7.29
CA PRO A 198 -8.15 20.28 7.70
C PRO A 198 -7.69 19.53 8.97
N ARG A 199 -8.60 19.16 9.88
CA ARG A 199 -8.23 18.52 11.16
C ARG A 199 -8.23 17.00 11.07
N THR A 200 -9.25 16.45 10.42
CA THR A 200 -9.59 15.01 10.43
C THR A 200 -9.22 14.30 9.13
N GLY A 201 -9.20 14.99 7.99
CA GLY A 201 -9.01 14.39 6.67
C GLY A 201 -10.28 13.84 6.03
N GLU A 202 -11.46 14.01 6.64
CA GLU A 202 -12.75 13.54 6.13
C GLU A 202 -13.11 14.19 4.78
N CYS A 203 -13.48 13.40 3.78
CA CYS A 203 -13.73 13.85 2.41
C CYS A 203 -15.18 14.34 2.19
N LEU A 204 -15.32 15.54 1.61
CA LEU A 204 -16.60 16.16 1.26
C LEU A 204 -16.90 15.93 -0.23
N CYS A 205 -17.70 14.90 -0.52
CA CYS A 205 -17.91 14.40 -1.87
C CYS A 205 -18.73 15.34 -2.78
N ALA A 206 -18.35 15.35 -4.06
CA ALA A 206 -19.12 16.01 -5.11
C ALA A 206 -20.44 15.27 -5.38
N PRO A 207 -21.51 15.96 -5.87
CA PRO A 207 -22.77 15.31 -6.21
C PRO A 207 -22.60 14.15 -7.21
N GLY A 208 -23.28 13.04 -6.95
CA GLY A 208 -23.20 11.81 -7.73
C GLY A 208 -22.10 10.83 -7.30
N TYR A 209 -21.34 11.15 -6.25
CA TYR A 209 -20.27 10.29 -5.70
C TYR A 209 -20.49 9.99 -4.21
N THR A 210 -19.96 8.85 -3.77
CA THR A 210 -19.99 8.35 -2.39
C THR A 210 -18.74 7.50 -2.11
N GLY A 211 -18.69 6.82 -0.96
CA GLY A 211 -17.48 6.18 -0.44
C GLY A 211 -16.63 7.12 0.41
N VAL A 212 -15.70 6.56 1.20
CA VAL A 212 -14.90 7.30 2.21
C VAL A 212 -13.86 8.22 1.58
N TYR A 213 -13.46 7.95 0.34
CA TYR A 213 -12.58 8.78 -0.47
C TYR A 213 -13.31 9.39 -1.68
N CYS A 214 -14.65 9.35 -1.70
CA CYS A 214 -15.48 9.79 -2.83
C CYS A 214 -15.19 9.03 -4.13
N GLU A 215 -14.80 7.76 -4.02
CA GLU A 215 -14.37 6.88 -5.10
C GLU A 215 -15.52 6.16 -5.82
N GLU A 216 -16.66 5.97 -5.16
CA GLU A 216 -17.82 5.25 -5.69
C GLU A 216 -18.81 6.21 -6.39
N LEU A 217 -19.51 5.71 -7.42
CA LEU A 217 -20.67 6.39 -7.98
C LEU A 217 -21.91 6.10 -7.12
N CYS A 218 -22.90 7.00 -7.12
CA CYS A 218 -24.17 6.73 -6.43
C CYS A 218 -24.81 5.39 -6.88
N PRO A 219 -25.28 4.55 -5.94
CA PRO A 219 -25.78 3.21 -6.27
C PRO A 219 -27.03 3.26 -7.17
N PRO A 220 -27.26 2.22 -8.00
CA PRO A 220 -28.34 2.22 -9.00
C PRO A 220 -29.72 2.60 -8.44
N GLY A 221 -30.32 3.63 -9.04
CA GLY A 221 -31.60 4.21 -8.58
C GLY A 221 -31.47 5.43 -7.67
N SER A 222 -30.24 5.90 -7.38
CA SER A 222 -29.97 7.12 -6.62
C SER A 222 -29.04 8.10 -7.36
N HIS A 223 -29.12 9.39 -7.01
CA HIS A 223 -28.30 10.46 -7.58
C HIS A 223 -28.16 11.68 -6.62
N GLY A 224 -27.34 12.66 -7.01
CA GLY A 224 -27.21 13.94 -6.33
C GLY A 224 -26.23 13.96 -5.15
N ALA A 225 -26.28 15.00 -4.32
CA ALA A 225 -25.43 15.11 -3.13
C ALA A 225 -25.78 14.01 -2.11
N HIS A 226 -24.77 13.34 -1.58
CA HIS A 226 -24.88 12.17 -0.67
C HIS A 226 -25.81 11.04 -1.19
N CYS A 227 -26.11 11.01 -2.49
CA CYS A 227 -26.99 10.04 -3.13
C CYS A 227 -28.44 9.99 -2.57
N GLU A 228 -28.94 11.08 -1.99
CA GLU A 228 -30.26 11.10 -1.34
C GLU A 228 -31.45 11.10 -2.32
N LEU A 229 -31.24 11.48 -3.60
CA LEU A 229 -32.32 11.66 -4.56
C LEU A 229 -32.62 10.37 -5.34
N ARG A 230 -33.87 9.89 -5.31
CA ARG A 230 -34.28 8.71 -6.08
C ARG A 230 -34.52 9.02 -7.55
N CYS A 231 -34.18 8.07 -8.42
CA CYS A 231 -34.36 8.21 -9.87
C CYS A 231 -35.81 7.97 -10.34
N PRO A 232 -36.32 8.70 -11.35
CA PRO A 232 -37.73 8.67 -11.77
C PRO A 232 -38.03 7.70 -12.95
N CYS A 233 -37.03 6.96 -13.44
CA CYS A 233 -37.11 6.22 -14.70
C CYS A 233 -38.06 5.01 -14.65
N GLN A 234 -38.79 4.76 -15.74
CA GLN A 234 -39.71 3.63 -15.90
C GLN A 234 -39.18 2.64 -16.96
N ASN A 235 -39.87 1.50 -17.12
CA ASN A 235 -39.61 0.49 -18.16
C ASN A 235 -38.16 -0.04 -18.25
N GLY A 236 -37.38 0.06 -17.17
CA GLY A 236 -35.98 -0.37 -17.12
C GLY A 236 -34.96 0.70 -17.54
N GLY A 237 -35.37 1.95 -17.72
CA GLY A 237 -34.44 3.07 -17.97
C GLY A 237 -33.48 3.33 -16.79
N THR A 238 -32.24 3.66 -17.12
CA THR A 238 -31.16 3.92 -16.14
C THR A 238 -30.91 5.41 -15.98
N CYS A 239 -30.75 5.89 -14.75
CA CYS A 239 -30.46 7.29 -14.47
C CYS A 239 -28.96 7.63 -14.44
N HIS A 240 -28.61 8.85 -14.83
CA HIS A 240 -27.28 9.40 -14.67
C HIS A 240 -27.00 9.80 -13.20
N HIS A 241 -25.95 9.24 -12.60
CA HIS A 241 -25.64 9.34 -11.16
C HIS A 241 -25.49 10.77 -10.61
N ILE A 242 -25.13 11.75 -11.44
CA ILE A 242 -25.01 13.16 -11.01
C ILE A 242 -26.34 13.92 -11.14
N THR A 243 -27.09 13.70 -12.22
CA THR A 243 -28.22 14.58 -12.65
C THR A 243 -29.61 13.94 -12.57
N GLY A 244 -29.71 12.62 -12.41
CA GLY A 244 -30.99 11.89 -12.36
C GLY A 244 -31.67 11.64 -13.71
N GLU A 245 -31.10 12.15 -14.81
CA GLU A 245 -31.64 12.04 -16.17
C GLU A 245 -31.64 10.60 -16.69
N CYS A 246 -32.73 10.18 -17.34
CA CYS A 246 -32.97 8.79 -17.74
C CYS A 246 -32.52 8.50 -19.18
N ALA A 247 -31.67 7.48 -19.34
CA ALA A 247 -31.43 6.83 -20.63
C ALA A 247 -32.41 5.66 -20.82
N CYS A 248 -33.07 5.58 -21.98
CA CYS A 248 -34.15 4.61 -22.21
C CYS A 248 -33.68 3.36 -22.98
N PRO A 249 -34.21 2.17 -22.64
CA PRO A 249 -33.89 0.94 -23.35
C PRO A 249 -34.48 0.92 -24.76
N PRO A 250 -34.06 -0.02 -25.63
CA PRO A 250 -34.59 -0.17 -26.98
C PRO A 250 -36.13 -0.20 -27.03
N GLY A 251 -36.70 0.57 -27.94
CA GLY A 251 -38.14 0.68 -28.15
C GLY A 251 -38.87 1.70 -27.29
N TRP A 252 -38.18 2.45 -26.43
CA TRP A 252 -38.77 3.43 -25.50
C TRP A 252 -38.13 4.82 -25.55
N THR A 253 -38.91 5.85 -25.22
CA THR A 253 -38.53 7.27 -25.22
C THR A 253 -39.31 8.11 -24.20
N GLY A 254 -39.00 9.41 -24.15
CA GLY A 254 -39.50 10.39 -23.17
C GLY A 254 -38.65 10.45 -21.90
N ALA A 255 -38.70 11.57 -21.17
CA ALA A 255 -37.81 11.86 -20.04
C ALA A 255 -37.85 10.88 -18.84
N VAL A 256 -38.82 9.96 -18.81
CA VAL A 256 -38.91 8.85 -17.85
C VAL A 256 -39.15 7.49 -18.54
N CYS A 257 -38.88 7.40 -19.85
CA CYS A 257 -38.96 6.18 -20.66
C CYS A 257 -40.36 5.51 -20.76
N ALA A 258 -41.42 6.30 -20.61
CA ALA A 258 -42.80 5.83 -20.53
C ALA A 258 -43.51 5.67 -21.90
N GLN A 259 -42.92 6.10 -23.01
CA GLN A 259 -43.55 6.09 -24.33
C GLN A 259 -42.84 5.12 -25.28
N PRO A 260 -43.54 4.28 -26.07
CA PRO A 260 -42.91 3.48 -27.11
C PRO A 260 -42.47 4.35 -28.30
N CYS A 261 -41.59 3.83 -29.16
CA CYS A 261 -41.12 4.57 -30.33
C CYS A 261 -42.24 4.94 -31.32
N PRO A 262 -42.18 6.16 -31.92
CA PRO A 262 -43.13 6.55 -32.95
C PRO A 262 -42.97 5.71 -34.24
N PRO A 263 -44.04 5.50 -35.02
CA PRO A 263 -43.97 4.69 -36.23
C PRO A 263 -42.89 5.17 -37.21
N GLY A 264 -42.03 4.25 -37.63
CA GLY A 264 -40.88 4.54 -38.49
C GLY A 264 -39.55 4.63 -37.75
N THR A 265 -39.50 4.57 -36.40
CA THR A 265 -38.26 4.48 -35.64
C THR A 265 -38.24 3.33 -34.62
N PHE A 266 -37.04 2.86 -34.30
CA PHE A 266 -36.79 1.78 -33.33
C PHE A 266 -35.45 1.96 -32.60
N GLY A 267 -35.08 0.98 -31.76
CA GLY A 267 -33.78 0.94 -31.08
C GLY A 267 -33.71 1.84 -29.84
N GLN A 268 -32.50 2.00 -29.28
CA GLN A 268 -32.28 2.72 -28.03
C GLN A 268 -32.62 4.21 -28.19
N ASN A 269 -33.41 4.78 -27.28
CA ASN A 269 -33.99 6.13 -27.37
C ASN A 269 -34.71 6.42 -28.71
N CYS A 270 -35.14 5.39 -29.46
CA CYS A 270 -35.76 5.50 -30.79
C CYS A 270 -34.87 6.18 -31.85
N SER A 271 -33.55 5.95 -31.78
CA SER A 271 -32.52 6.62 -32.58
C SER A 271 -32.25 6.03 -33.96
N GLN A 272 -32.95 4.98 -34.38
CA GLN A 272 -32.74 4.32 -35.67
C GLN A 272 -34.01 4.36 -36.53
N ASP A 273 -33.88 4.77 -37.79
CA ASP A 273 -34.97 4.76 -38.78
C ASP A 273 -35.23 3.35 -39.32
N CYS A 274 -36.51 3.00 -39.49
CA CYS A 274 -36.91 1.67 -39.95
C CYS A 274 -36.61 1.43 -41.44
N PRO A 275 -35.84 0.39 -41.81
CA PRO A 275 -35.26 0.24 -43.14
C PRO A 275 -36.18 -0.45 -44.17
N CYS A 276 -37.50 -0.37 -44.02
CA CYS A 276 -38.46 -1.18 -44.78
C CYS A 276 -38.87 -0.52 -46.12
N HIS A 277 -38.81 -1.27 -47.22
CA HIS A 277 -39.27 -0.84 -48.55
C HIS A 277 -40.74 -1.24 -48.81
N HIS A 278 -41.29 -0.77 -49.94
CA HIS A 278 -42.61 -1.14 -50.50
C HIS A 278 -43.80 -1.10 -49.51
N GLY A 279 -43.75 -0.18 -48.54
CA GLY A 279 -44.80 0.02 -47.54
C GLY A 279 -44.78 -0.94 -46.35
N GLY A 280 -43.70 -1.69 -46.17
CA GLY A 280 -43.52 -2.55 -45.00
C GLY A 280 -43.43 -1.78 -43.68
N GLN A 281 -43.91 -2.38 -42.59
CA GLN A 281 -43.92 -1.78 -41.25
C GLN A 281 -42.92 -2.48 -40.33
N CYS A 282 -42.33 -1.77 -39.37
CA CYS A 282 -41.32 -2.30 -38.46
C CYS A 282 -41.85 -2.56 -37.04
N ASP A 283 -41.27 -3.54 -36.36
CA ASP A 283 -41.37 -3.67 -34.90
C ASP A 283 -40.59 -2.54 -34.19
N HIS A 284 -41.18 -1.96 -33.13
CA HIS A 284 -40.64 -0.76 -32.49
C HIS A 284 -39.42 -1.03 -31.58
N VAL A 285 -39.16 -2.27 -31.17
CA VAL A 285 -38.02 -2.65 -30.32
C VAL A 285 -36.85 -3.11 -31.18
N THR A 286 -37.13 -3.94 -32.18
CA THR A 286 -36.16 -4.73 -32.96
C THR A 286 -35.92 -4.23 -34.39
N GLY A 287 -36.85 -3.45 -34.95
CA GLY A 287 -36.76 -2.92 -36.32
C GLY A 287 -37.13 -3.90 -37.43
N GLN A 288 -37.55 -5.13 -37.11
CA GLN A 288 -37.88 -6.17 -38.10
C GLN A 288 -39.08 -5.77 -38.98
N CYS A 289 -38.95 -5.92 -40.30
CA CYS A 289 -39.97 -5.51 -41.27
C CYS A 289 -41.05 -6.58 -41.53
N HIS A 290 -42.29 -6.11 -41.73
CA HIS A 290 -43.47 -6.88 -42.13
C HIS A 290 -43.92 -6.45 -43.54
N CYS A 291 -43.90 -7.37 -44.50
CA CYS A 291 -44.05 -7.05 -45.93
C CYS A 291 -45.47 -7.12 -46.49
N THR A 292 -45.68 -6.47 -47.63
CA THR A 292 -46.92 -6.51 -48.42
C THR A 292 -46.94 -7.72 -49.37
N ALA A 293 -48.12 -8.14 -49.83
CA ALA A 293 -48.25 -9.29 -50.73
C ALA A 293 -47.64 -9.03 -52.12
N GLY A 294 -46.94 -10.03 -52.67
CA GLY A 294 -46.10 -9.88 -53.87
C GLY A 294 -44.62 -9.59 -53.58
N TYR A 295 -44.27 -9.26 -52.32
CA TYR A 295 -42.90 -8.92 -51.92
C TYR A 295 -42.34 -9.82 -50.81
N MET A 296 -41.01 -9.93 -50.78
CA MET A 296 -40.23 -10.71 -49.79
C MET A 296 -38.85 -10.07 -49.50
N GLY A 297 -38.05 -10.76 -48.66
CA GLY A 297 -36.75 -10.29 -48.16
C GLY A 297 -36.86 -9.45 -46.88
N ASP A 298 -35.78 -9.38 -46.09
CA ASP A 298 -35.78 -8.80 -44.73
C ASP A 298 -36.16 -7.32 -44.65
N ARG A 299 -36.11 -6.59 -45.77
CA ARG A 299 -36.56 -5.20 -45.91
C ARG A 299 -37.63 -5.04 -47.00
N CYS A 300 -38.30 -6.13 -47.38
CA CYS A 300 -39.36 -6.17 -48.39
C CYS A 300 -38.91 -5.69 -49.78
N GLN A 301 -37.65 -5.94 -50.15
CA GLN A 301 -37.02 -5.41 -51.35
C GLN A 301 -37.21 -6.25 -52.64
N GLU A 302 -37.58 -7.53 -52.51
CA GLU A 302 -37.67 -8.48 -53.64
C GLU A 302 -39.13 -8.74 -54.04
N GLU A 303 -39.41 -8.88 -55.34
CA GLU A 303 -40.70 -9.31 -55.88
C GLU A 303 -40.73 -10.84 -56.06
N CYS A 304 -41.92 -11.47 -55.99
CA CYS A 304 -42.02 -12.93 -55.98
C CYS A 304 -41.44 -13.62 -57.23
N PRO A 305 -40.62 -14.68 -57.08
CA PRO A 305 -39.98 -15.37 -58.20
C PRO A 305 -41.00 -16.14 -59.06
N PHE A 306 -40.67 -16.28 -60.35
CA PHE A 306 -41.52 -16.93 -61.36
C PHE A 306 -42.14 -18.26 -60.89
N GLY A 307 -43.47 -18.35 -60.99
CA GLY A 307 -44.24 -19.50 -60.53
C GLY A 307 -44.66 -19.46 -59.06
N THR A 308 -44.45 -18.36 -58.34
CA THR A 308 -44.94 -18.14 -56.96
C THR A 308 -45.71 -16.82 -56.83
N PHE A 309 -46.59 -16.73 -55.81
CA PHE A 309 -47.38 -15.53 -55.55
C PHE A 309 -47.79 -15.38 -54.07
N GLY A 310 -48.30 -14.20 -53.71
CA GLY A 310 -48.97 -13.92 -52.43
C GLY A 310 -48.07 -13.33 -51.33
N PHE A 311 -48.52 -13.40 -50.07
CA PHE A 311 -47.74 -12.95 -48.91
C PHE A 311 -46.52 -13.86 -48.69
N LEU A 312 -45.33 -13.26 -48.63
CA LEU A 312 -44.04 -13.95 -48.59
C LEU A 312 -43.89 -15.03 -49.68
N CYS A 313 -44.53 -14.82 -50.84
CA CYS A 313 -44.45 -15.70 -52.02
C CYS A 313 -44.80 -17.17 -51.74
N SER A 314 -45.67 -17.39 -50.75
CA SER A 314 -45.95 -18.71 -50.15
C SER A 314 -46.86 -19.62 -50.97
N GLN A 315 -47.44 -19.15 -52.07
CA GLN A 315 -48.30 -19.92 -52.96
C GLN A 315 -47.64 -20.14 -54.32
N ARG A 316 -48.04 -21.20 -55.04
CA ARG A 316 -47.42 -21.65 -56.30
C ARG A 316 -48.44 -21.65 -57.44
N CYS A 317 -48.01 -21.26 -58.64
CA CYS A 317 -48.88 -21.17 -59.81
C CYS A 317 -49.20 -22.54 -60.44
N ASP A 318 -50.36 -22.63 -61.09
CA ASP A 318 -50.90 -23.84 -61.72
C ASP A 318 -51.41 -23.52 -63.13
N CYS A 319 -50.48 -23.45 -64.10
CA CYS A 319 -50.78 -23.19 -65.52
C CYS A 319 -50.15 -24.29 -66.39
N HIS A 320 -50.93 -24.87 -67.32
CA HIS A 320 -50.48 -25.87 -68.29
C HIS A 320 -50.23 -25.25 -69.67
N ASN A 321 -49.79 -26.07 -70.64
CA ASN A 321 -49.70 -25.72 -72.07
C ASN A 321 -48.99 -24.37 -72.37
N GLY A 322 -47.96 -24.02 -71.58
CA GLY A 322 -47.15 -22.81 -71.76
C GLY A 322 -47.64 -21.54 -71.03
N GLY A 323 -48.73 -21.61 -70.26
CA GLY A 323 -49.32 -20.43 -69.61
C GLY A 323 -48.47 -19.81 -68.48
N GLN A 324 -48.63 -18.50 -68.27
CA GLN A 324 -47.87 -17.67 -67.32
C GLN A 324 -48.77 -17.04 -66.25
N CYS A 325 -48.25 -16.71 -65.06
CA CYS A 325 -49.06 -16.28 -63.90
C CYS A 325 -48.66 -14.93 -63.27
N SER A 326 -49.60 -14.29 -62.56
CA SER A 326 -49.39 -13.01 -61.83
C SER A 326 -48.75 -13.18 -60.43
N PRO A 327 -47.66 -12.45 -60.08
CA PRO A 327 -47.00 -12.52 -58.77
C PRO A 327 -47.85 -12.11 -57.54
N ALA A 328 -48.92 -11.33 -57.74
CA ALA A 328 -49.80 -10.88 -56.66
C ALA A 328 -51.03 -11.80 -56.46
N THR A 329 -51.49 -12.50 -57.51
CA THR A 329 -52.82 -13.14 -57.53
C THR A 329 -52.86 -14.56 -58.10
N GLY A 330 -51.81 -15.03 -58.77
CA GLY A 330 -51.69 -16.40 -59.29
C GLY A 330 -52.46 -16.72 -60.58
N ALA A 331 -53.26 -15.79 -61.12
CA ALA A 331 -54.09 -16.03 -62.32
C ALA A 331 -53.26 -16.25 -63.60
N CYS A 332 -53.68 -17.19 -64.45
CA CYS A 332 -52.97 -17.62 -65.68
C CYS A 332 -53.39 -16.92 -66.98
N GLU A 333 -52.45 -16.80 -67.93
CA GLU A 333 -52.64 -16.39 -69.33
C GLU A 333 -52.24 -17.55 -70.29
N CYS A 334 -52.93 -17.72 -71.43
CA CYS A 334 -52.88 -18.97 -72.24
C CYS A 334 -52.50 -18.79 -73.72
N GLU A 335 -51.81 -19.79 -74.30
CA GLU A 335 -51.42 -19.84 -75.72
C GLU A 335 -52.61 -20.12 -76.69
N PRO A 336 -52.54 -19.64 -77.95
CA PRO A 336 -53.59 -19.83 -78.95
C PRO A 336 -53.88 -21.31 -79.28
N GLY A 337 -55.16 -21.70 -79.23
CA GLY A 337 -55.60 -23.08 -79.46
C GLY A 337 -55.86 -23.87 -78.17
N TYR A 338 -55.55 -23.28 -77.01
CA TYR A 338 -55.91 -23.78 -75.69
C TYR A 338 -56.81 -22.80 -74.93
N LYS A 339 -57.50 -23.28 -73.89
CA LYS A 339 -58.38 -22.50 -73.01
C LYS A 339 -58.50 -23.16 -71.63
N GLY A 340 -59.24 -22.51 -70.72
CA GLY A 340 -59.48 -22.97 -69.35
C GLY A 340 -58.63 -22.19 -68.34
N PRO A 341 -58.98 -22.23 -67.04
CA PRO A 341 -58.34 -21.40 -66.01
C PRO A 341 -56.87 -21.76 -65.76
N SER A 342 -56.44 -22.98 -66.12
CA SER A 342 -55.05 -23.42 -66.16
C SER A 342 -54.63 -23.84 -67.57
N CYS A 343 -55.28 -23.29 -68.61
CA CYS A 343 -54.95 -23.49 -70.03
C CYS A 343 -55.01 -24.95 -70.54
N GLN A 344 -55.73 -25.84 -69.85
CA GLN A 344 -55.69 -27.30 -70.06
C GLN A 344 -56.46 -27.82 -71.29
N GLU A 345 -57.49 -27.10 -71.77
CA GLU A 345 -58.42 -27.62 -72.77
C GLU A 345 -58.00 -27.26 -74.21
N ARG A 346 -57.85 -28.25 -75.11
CA ARG A 346 -57.76 -28.04 -76.57
C ARG A 346 -59.03 -27.37 -77.12
N LEU A 347 -58.88 -26.51 -78.14
CA LEU A 347 -60.03 -25.95 -78.86
C LEU A 347 -60.72 -26.92 -79.84
N CYS A 348 -59.98 -27.87 -80.45
CA CYS A 348 -60.55 -28.85 -81.39
C CYS A 348 -60.40 -30.30 -80.91
N PRO A 349 -61.38 -31.18 -81.23
CA PRO A 349 -61.29 -32.62 -80.98
C PRO A 349 -60.12 -33.27 -81.73
N GLU A 350 -59.80 -34.51 -81.36
CA GLU A 350 -58.84 -35.33 -82.08
C GLU A 350 -59.34 -35.69 -83.49
N GLY A 351 -58.42 -35.82 -84.45
CA GLY A 351 -58.72 -36.06 -85.86
C GLY A 351 -59.29 -34.85 -86.64
N LEU A 352 -59.55 -33.71 -85.98
CA LEU A 352 -60.11 -32.51 -86.59
C LEU A 352 -59.20 -31.28 -86.41
N HIS A 353 -59.20 -30.41 -87.41
CA HIS A 353 -58.45 -29.15 -87.36
C HIS A 353 -59.16 -27.98 -88.07
N GLY A 354 -58.54 -26.80 -87.97
CA GLY A 354 -58.92 -25.60 -88.72
C GLY A 354 -59.99 -24.74 -88.04
N PRO A 355 -60.38 -23.61 -88.64
CA PRO A 355 -61.41 -22.73 -88.08
C PRO A 355 -62.75 -23.47 -87.94
N GLY A 356 -63.26 -23.53 -86.71
CA GLY A 356 -64.47 -24.30 -86.38
C GLY A 356 -64.28 -25.82 -86.34
N CYS A 357 -63.05 -26.34 -86.41
CA CYS A 357 -62.73 -27.77 -86.30
C CYS A 357 -63.43 -28.64 -87.36
N THR A 358 -63.52 -28.12 -88.59
CA THR A 358 -64.33 -28.71 -89.68
C THR A 358 -63.55 -29.59 -90.66
N LEU A 359 -62.22 -29.59 -90.59
CA LEU A 359 -61.35 -30.31 -91.52
C LEU A 359 -60.81 -31.61 -90.88
N PRO A 360 -61.01 -32.79 -91.50
CA PRO A 360 -60.33 -34.02 -91.09
C PRO A 360 -58.82 -33.92 -91.31
N CYS A 361 -58.01 -34.48 -90.40
CA CYS A 361 -56.57 -34.53 -90.57
C CYS A 361 -56.17 -35.49 -91.72
N PRO A 362 -55.30 -35.07 -92.67
CA PRO A 362 -55.09 -35.78 -93.95
C PRO A 362 -54.08 -36.93 -93.90
N CYS A 363 -53.81 -37.50 -92.72
CA CYS A 363 -52.64 -38.32 -92.44
C CYS A 363 -52.92 -39.83 -92.59
N ASP A 364 -51.91 -40.64 -92.91
CA ASP A 364 -52.01 -42.10 -92.84
C ASP A 364 -52.28 -42.56 -91.39
N THR A 365 -53.32 -43.36 -91.19
CA THR A 365 -53.79 -43.72 -89.84
C THR A 365 -52.96 -44.79 -89.14
N GLU A 366 -52.15 -45.57 -89.85
CA GLU A 366 -51.28 -46.58 -89.25
C GLU A 366 -49.92 -45.98 -88.88
N ASN A 367 -49.44 -44.99 -89.65
CA ASN A 367 -48.10 -44.40 -89.54
C ASN A 367 -48.05 -42.99 -88.93
N THR A 368 -49.17 -42.46 -88.39
CA THR A 368 -49.26 -41.13 -87.76
C THR A 368 -49.46 -41.24 -86.23
N ILE A 369 -48.90 -40.29 -85.49
CA ILE A 369 -49.06 -40.11 -84.04
C ILE A 369 -50.13 -39.06 -83.72
N SER A 370 -50.10 -37.89 -84.37
CA SER A 370 -51.07 -36.81 -84.07
C SER A 370 -51.22 -35.80 -85.21
N CYS A 371 -52.19 -34.89 -85.06
CA CYS A 371 -52.31 -33.67 -85.86
C CYS A 371 -52.56 -32.41 -85.00
N HIS A 372 -52.08 -31.27 -85.50
CA HIS A 372 -52.18 -29.97 -84.83
C HIS A 372 -53.57 -29.32 -85.02
N PRO A 373 -54.28 -28.87 -83.95
CA PRO A 373 -55.70 -28.52 -84.01
C PRO A 373 -56.03 -27.29 -84.85
N VAL A 374 -55.06 -26.41 -85.15
CA VAL A 374 -55.28 -25.26 -86.03
C VAL A 374 -54.88 -25.55 -87.48
N THR A 375 -53.81 -26.33 -87.70
CA THR A 375 -53.13 -26.41 -89.01
C THR A 375 -53.20 -27.78 -89.70
N GLY A 376 -53.60 -28.85 -89.00
CA GLY A 376 -53.76 -30.19 -89.57
C GLY A 376 -52.46 -30.92 -89.88
N ALA A 377 -51.29 -30.32 -89.62
CA ALA A 377 -49.99 -30.93 -89.90
C ALA A 377 -49.82 -32.26 -89.14
N CYS A 378 -49.42 -33.30 -89.88
CA CYS A 378 -49.23 -34.67 -89.41
C CYS A 378 -47.91 -34.84 -88.65
N THR A 379 -47.91 -35.66 -87.59
CA THR A 379 -46.69 -36.14 -86.91
C THR A 379 -46.51 -37.62 -87.21
N CYS A 380 -45.48 -38.03 -87.95
CA CYS A 380 -45.30 -39.43 -88.34
C CYS A 380 -44.76 -40.32 -87.21
N GLN A 381 -44.71 -41.64 -87.45
CA GLN A 381 -44.04 -42.62 -86.59
C GLN A 381 -42.56 -42.82 -86.99
N PRO A 382 -41.73 -43.42 -86.12
CA PRO A 382 -40.34 -43.77 -86.45
C PRO A 382 -40.23 -44.74 -87.62
N GLY A 383 -39.28 -44.48 -88.53
CA GLY A 383 -39.08 -45.29 -89.75
C GLY A 383 -39.88 -44.79 -90.97
N TRP A 384 -40.81 -43.86 -90.77
CA TRP A 384 -41.73 -43.34 -91.80
C TRP A 384 -41.57 -41.83 -92.05
N SER A 385 -41.73 -41.43 -93.31
CA SER A 385 -41.68 -40.07 -93.83
C SER A 385 -42.75 -39.83 -94.90
N GLY A 386 -42.65 -38.71 -95.62
CA GLY A 386 -43.66 -38.25 -96.59
C GLY A 386 -44.73 -37.36 -95.95
N HIS A 387 -45.38 -36.49 -96.73
CA HIS A 387 -46.35 -35.51 -96.22
C HIS A 387 -47.54 -36.16 -95.50
N TYR A 388 -47.89 -37.39 -95.89
CA TYR A 388 -48.97 -38.18 -95.33
C TYR A 388 -48.46 -39.37 -94.48
N CYS A 389 -47.16 -39.44 -94.16
CA CYS A 389 -46.53 -40.55 -93.42
C CYS A 389 -46.58 -41.90 -94.14
N ASN A 390 -46.29 -41.92 -95.44
CA ASN A 390 -46.51 -43.06 -96.34
C ASN A 390 -45.24 -43.58 -97.07
N GLU A 391 -44.04 -43.15 -96.66
CA GLU A 391 -42.75 -43.51 -97.26
C GLU A 391 -41.78 -44.04 -96.20
N SER A 392 -40.88 -44.97 -96.53
CA SER A 392 -39.84 -45.47 -95.61
C SER A 392 -38.56 -44.63 -95.67
N CYS A 393 -37.81 -44.54 -94.57
CA CYS A 393 -36.57 -43.75 -94.53
C CYS A 393 -35.56 -44.08 -95.64
N PRO A 394 -34.99 -43.07 -96.32
CA PRO A 394 -33.93 -43.29 -97.30
C PRO A 394 -32.63 -43.75 -96.63
N ALA A 395 -31.77 -44.43 -97.40
CA ALA A 395 -30.49 -44.94 -96.90
C ALA A 395 -29.64 -43.81 -96.28
N GLY A 396 -29.17 -44.02 -95.05
CA GLY A 396 -28.48 -43.01 -94.26
C GLY A 396 -29.39 -42.15 -93.37
N TYR A 397 -30.68 -42.48 -93.22
CA TYR A 397 -31.63 -41.78 -92.34
C TYR A 397 -32.50 -42.76 -91.52
N TYR A 398 -32.97 -42.32 -90.35
CA TYR A 398 -33.82 -43.08 -89.44
C TYR A 398 -34.74 -42.18 -88.59
N GLY A 399 -35.55 -42.80 -87.72
CA GLY A 399 -36.30 -42.11 -86.67
C GLY A 399 -37.62 -41.48 -87.13
N ASN A 400 -38.21 -40.64 -86.27
CA ASN A 400 -39.50 -40.01 -86.53
C ASN A 400 -39.43 -39.05 -87.73
N GLY A 401 -40.32 -39.22 -88.71
CA GLY A 401 -40.31 -38.42 -89.94
C GLY A 401 -39.04 -38.61 -90.78
N CYS A 402 -38.23 -39.63 -90.47
CA CYS A 402 -36.88 -39.87 -91.00
C CYS A 402 -35.91 -38.67 -90.84
N GLN A 403 -36.10 -37.87 -89.80
CA GLN A 403 -35.37 -36.60 -89.59
C GLN A 403 -33.95 -36.79 -89.01
N LEU A 404 -33.57 -38.01 -88.60
CA LEU A 404 -32.27 -38.29 -87.98
C LEU A 404 -31.32 -38.93 -89.01
N PRO A 405 -30.16 -38.34 -89.33
CA PRO A 405 -29.16 -39.00 -90.19
C PRO A 405 -28.45 -40.13 -89.43
N CYS A 406 -28.16 -41.24 -90.12
CA CYS A 406 -27.29 -42.30 -89.64
C CYS A 406 -25.87 -41.75 -89.42
N THR A 407 -25.29 -42.06 -88.27
CA THR A 407 -23.98 -41.53 -87.82
C THR A 407 -22.83 -42.55 -87.92
N CYS A 408 -23.07 -43.70 -88.56
CA CYS A 408 -22.13 -44.82 -88.68
C CYS A 408 -20.82 -44.44 -89.39
N GLN A 409 -19.70 -44.97 -88.90
CA GLN A 409 -18.33 -44.73 -89.39
C GLN A 409 -17.61 -46.05 -89.68
N ASN A 410 -16.38 -45.98 -90.21
CA ASN A 410 -15.47 -47.11 -90.41
C ASN A 410 -16.06 -48.33 -91.15
N GLY A 411 -17.02 -48.08 -92.06
CA GLY A 411 -17.63 -49.11 -92.92
C GLY A 411 -18.84 -49.85 -92.33
N ALA A 412 -19.44 -49.32 -91.26
CA ALA A 412 -20.61 -49.93 -90.61
C ALA A 412 -21.96 -49.66 -91.30
N ASP A 413 -22.87 -50.64 -91.23
CA ASP A 413 -24.24 -50.60 -91.75
C ASP A 413 -25.25 -50.03 -90.72
N CYS A 414 -26.41 -49.50 -91.13
CA CYS A 414 -27.35 -48.72 -90.30
C CYS A 414 -28.81 -49.19 -90.36
N HIS A 415 -29.49 -49.30 -89.22
CA HIS A 415 -30.89 -49.72 -89.13
C HIS A 415 -31.92 -48.55 -89.24
N SER A 416 -32.90 -48.65 -90.15
CA SER A 416 -33.79 -47.54 -90.54
C SER A 416 -34.81 -47.07 -89.49
N ILE A 417 -35.12 -47.88 -88.48
CA ILE A 417 -36.04 -47.48 -87.39
C ILE A 417 -35.26 -46.89 -86.21
N THR A 418 -34.07 -47.40 -85.91
CA THR A 418 -33.34 -47.16 -84.65
C THR A 418 -31.99 -46.45 -84.80
N GLY A 419 -31.42 -46.36 -86.00
CA GLY A 419 -30.13 -45.71 -86.28
C GLY A 419 -28.89 -46.50 -85.84
N SER A 420 -29.06 -47.67 -85.23
CA SER A 420 -27.98 -48.49 -84.66
C SER A 420 -27.06 -49.10 -85.72
N CYS A 421 -25.74 -49.04 -85.49
CA CYS A 421 -24.73 -49.49 -86.45
C CYS A 421 -24.07 -50.86 -86.12
N THR A 422 -23.47 -51.54 -87.10
CA THR A 422 -22.74 -52.82 -86.90
C THR A 422 -21.26 -52.74 -87.34
N CYS A 423 -20.32 -53.05 -86.43
CA CYS A 423 -18.90 -52.70 -86.59
C CYS A 423 -17.96 -53.79 -87.16
N ALA A 424 -16.83 -53.35 -87.72
CA ALA A 424 -15.73 -54.19 -88.19
C ALA A 424 -14.72 -54.55 -87.07
N PRO A 425 -13.86 -55.58 -87.24
CA PRO A 425 -12.77 -55.89 -86.31
C PRO A 425 -11.82 -54.72 -86.09
N GLY A 426 -11.43 -54.50 -84.83
CA GLY A 426 -10.63 -53.33 -84.44
C GLY A 426 -11.46 -52.08 -84.13
N PHE A 427 -12.80 -52.13 -84.24
CA PHE A 427 -13.72 -51.01 -83.97
C PHE A 427 -14.92 -51.41 -83.11
N MET A 428 -15.52 -50.43 -82.43
CA MET A 428 -16.68 -50.58 -81.53
C MET A 428 -17.52 -49.29 -81.41
N GLY A 429 -18.61 -49.40 -80.64
CA GLY A 429 -19.51 -48.30 -80.26
C GLY A 429 -20.72 -48.14 -81.19
N GLU A 430 -21.74 -47.42 -80.72
CA GLU A 430 -23.02 -47.15 -81.42
C GLU A 430 -22.87 -46.77 -82.90
N VAL A 431 -21.77 -46.08 -83.22
CA VAL A 431 -21.44 -45.53 -84.54
C VAL A 431 -20.17 -46.13 -85.16
N CYS A 432 -19.56 -47.13 -84.53
CA CYS A 432 -18.33 -47.79 -84.97
C CYS A 432 -17.10 -46.87 -85.17
N ALA A 433 -17.18 -45.64 -84.67
CA ALA A 433 -16.13 -44.61 -84.74
C ALA A 433 -14.92 -44.93 -83.86
N VAL A 434 -15.11 -45.73 -82.80
CA VAL A 434 -14.12 -45.94 -81.74
C VAL A 434 -13.23 -47.11 -82.15
N PRO A 435 -11.92 -46.90 -82.44
CA PRO A 435 -10.98 -48.01 -82.57
C PRO A 435 -10.82 -48.69 -81.19
N CYS A 436 -10.49 -49.98 -81.17
CA CYS A 436 -10.41 -50.73 -79.92
C CYS A 436 -9.50 -50.04 -78.88
N ALA A 437 -10.04 -49.87 -77.67
CA ALA A 437 -9.34 -49.26 -76.57
C ALA A 437 -8.07 -50.07 -76.25
N ALA A 438 -6.98 -49.37 -75.89
CA ALA A 438 -5.72 -50.02 -75.57
C ALA A 438 -5.93 -51.09 -74.48
N GLY A 439 -5.62 -52.35 -74.81
CA GLY A 439 -5.97 -53.51 -73.98
C GLY A 439 -7.17 -54.33 -74.47
N THR A 440 -7.77 -54.00 -75.62
CA THR A 440 -8.83 -54.79 -76.27
C THR A 440 -8.57 -55.01 -77.77
N TYR A 441 -9.11 -56.11 -78.32
CA TYR A 441 -8.96 -56.47 -79.74
C TYR A 441 -10.16 -57.25 -80.29
N GLY A 442 -10.24 -57.38 -81.62
CA GLY A 442 -11.26 -58.18 -82.33
C GLY A 442 -12.55 -57.41 -82.71
N PRO A 443 -13.59 -58.11 -83.20
CA PRO A 443 -14.89 -57.50 -83.54
C PRO A 443 -15.61 -57.01 -82.28
N ASN A 444 -16.14 -55.79 -82.32
CA ASN A 444 -16.68 -55.05 -81.17
C ASN A 444 -15.72 -55.03 -79.95
N CYS A 445 -14.40 -55.20 -80.20
CA CYS A 445 -13.36 -55.22 -79.17
C CYS A 445 -13.60 -56.26 -78.06
N SER A 446 -14.21 -57.39 -78.43
CA SER A 446 -14.70 -58.44 -77.53
C SER A 446 -13.62 -59.27 -76.82
N SER A 447 -12.35 -59.13 -77.21
CA SER A 447 -11.21 -59.85 -76.60
C SER A 447 -10.32 -58.89 -75.82
N VAL A 448 -9.81 -59.31 -74.66
CA VAL A 448 -8.99 -58.48 -73.76
C VAL A 448 -7.52 -58.92 -73.84
N CYS A 449 -6.60 -57.96 -73.91
CA CYS A 449 -5.17 -58.21 -73.92
C CYS A 449 -4.62 -58.47 -72.52
N SER A 450 -3.70 -59.42 -72.38
CA SER A 450 -2.99 -59.69 -71.12
C SER A 450 -1.64 -58.96 -71.06
N CYS A 451 -1.62 -57.67 -71.38
CA CYS A 451 -0.41 -56.84 -71.36
C CYS A 451 -0.35 -56.00 -70.08
N SER A 452 0.50 -56.42 -69.15
CA SER A 452 0.77 -55.68 -67.91
C SER A 452 1.59 -54.41 -68.19
N ASN A 453 1.65 -53.52 -67.20
CA ASN A 453 2.69 -52.49 -67.08
C ASN A 453 2.88 -51.59 -68.32
N GLY A 454 1.78 -51.27 -69.00
CA GLY A 454 1.79 -50.41 -70.19
C GLY A 454 2.34 -51.07 -71.46
N GLY A 455 2.59 -52.38 -71.46
CA GLY A 455 2.95 -53.12 -72.66
C GLY A 455 1.92 -52.89 -73.77
N THR A 456 2.35 -52.41 -74.93
CA THR A 456 1.41 -51.94 -75.96
C THR A 456 0.80 -53.14 -76.66
N CYS A 457 -0.52 -53.24 -76.61
CA CYS A 457 -1.28 -54.31 -77.25
C CYS A 457 -1.63 -53.97 -78.71
N SER A 458 -1.56 -54.96 -79.60
CA SER A 458 -2.15 -54.88 -80.93
C SER A 458 -3.70 -54.99 -80.89
N PRO A 459 -4.44 -54.01 -81.44
CA PRO A 459 -5.91 -54.00 -81.41
C PRO A 459 -6.58 -54.99 -82.39
N VAL A 460 -5.78 -55.76 -83.15
CA VAL A 460 -6.29 -56.75 -84.11
C VAL A 460 -6.19 -58.17 -83.57
N ASP A 461 -5.08 -58.53 -82.90
CA ASP A 461 -4.71 -59.90 -82.54
C ASP A 461 -4.13 -60.09 -81.12
N GLY A 462 -3.93 -59.03 -80.35
CA GLY A 462 -3.68 -59.13 -78.90
C GLY A 462 -2.21 -59.20 -78.43
N SER A 463 -1.21 -59.08 -79.33
CA SER A 463 0.21 -59.21 -78.96
C SER A 463 0.74 -58.04 -78.12
N CYS A 464 1.58 -58.32 -77.10
CA CYS A 464 2.17 -57.32 -76.20
C CYS A 464 3.59 -56.88 -76.61
N THR A 465 3.93 -55.60 -76.41
CA THR A 465 5.29 -55.05 -76.56
C THR A 465 5.69 -54.23 -75.33
N CYS A 466 6.71 -54.69 -74.58
CA CYS A 466 7.05 -54.11 -73.29
C CYS A 466 7.77 -52.77 -73.41
N ARG A 467 7.53 -51.89 -72.43
CA ARG A 467 8.23 -50.61 -72.28
C ARG A 467 9.53 -50.80 -71.50
N GLU A 468 10.36 -49.76 -71.53
CA GLU A 468 11.48 -49.60 -70.60
C GLU A 468 11.02 -49.83 -69.15
N GLY A 469 11.89 -50.42 -68.32
CA GLY A 469 11.54 -50.81 -66.95
C GLY A 469 10.82 -52.16 -66.79
N TRP A 470 10.40 -52.82 -67.88
CA TRP A 470 9.58 -54.03 -67.84
C TRP A 470 10.03 -55.13 -68.83
N GLN A 471 9.76 -56.38 -68.47
CA GLN A 471 10.10 -57.58 -69.22
C GLN A 471 9.04 -58.69 -69.04
N GLY A 472 9.11 -59.74 -69.87
CA GLY A 472 8.19 -60.89 -69.85
C GLY A 472 7.17 -60.91 -70.99
N LEU A 473 6.54 -62.06 -71.23
CA LEU A 473 5.56 -62.27 -72.32
C LEU A 473 4.32 -61.38 -72.19
N ASP A 474 3.92 -61.13 -70.95
CA ASP A 474 2.82 -60.28 -70.49
C ASP A 474 3.33 -58.96 -69.91
N CYS A 475 4.62 -58.66 -70.06
CA CYS A 475 5.33 -57.52 -69.44
C CYS A 475 5.19 -57.41 -67.91
N SER A 476 4.86 -58.50 -67.20
CA SER A 476 4.54 -58.48 -65.76
C SER A 476 5.73 -58.21 -64.84
N LEU A 477 6.95 -58.48 -65.30
CA LEU A 477 8.15 -58.46 -64.47
C LEU A 477 8.88 -57.11 -64.59
N PRO A 478 9.24 -56.45 -63.47
CA PRO A 478 10.09 -55.25 -63.51
C PRO A 478 11.54 -55.59 -63.85
N CYS A 479 12.35 -54.58 -64.14
CA CYS A 479 13.80 -54.72 -64.15
C CYS A 479 14.35 -55.02 -62.74
N PRO A 480 15.34 -55.92 -62.60
CA PRO A 480 15.95 -56.21 -61.31
C PRO A 480 16.75 -55.00 -60.78
N SER A 481 16.80 -54.87 -59.45
CA SER A 481 17.43 -53.74 -58.76
C SER A 481 18.87 -53.50 -59.21
N GLY A 482 19.15 -52.27 -59.67
CA GLY A 482 20.44 -51.89 -60.25
C GLY A 482 20.50 -51.94 -61.78
N THR A 483 19.42 -52.32 -62.45
CA THR A 483 19.31 -52.32 -63.93
C THR A 483 18.11 -51.53 -64.45
N TRP A 484 18.21 -51.03 -65.69
CA TRP A 484 17.19 -50.19 -66.32
C TRP A 484 17.12 -50.34 -67.85
N GLY A 485 16.17 -49.64 -68.48
CA GLY A 485 16.07 -49.49 -69.94
C GLY A 485 15.20 -50.55 -70.65
N LEU A 486 15.25 -50.56 -71.98
CA LEU A 486 14.43 -51.45 -72.81
C LEU A 486 14.88 -52.91 -72.65
N ASN A 487 14.02 -53.75 -72.08
CA ASN A 487 14.36 -55.12 -71.63
C ASN A 487 15.52 -55.16 -70.60
N CYS A 488 15.68 -54.12 -69.78
CA CYS A 488 16.54 -54.13 -68.59
C CYS A 488 18.04 -54.34 -68.86
N ASN A 489 18.56 -53.70 -69.92
CA ASN A 489 19.92 -53.94 -70.44
C ASN A 489 21.02 -53.01 -69.86
N GLU A 490 20.66 -51.93 -69.18
CA GLU A 490 21.59 -50.91 -68.66
C GLU A 490 21.76 -50.99 -67.13
N THR A 491 22.76 -50.31 -66.55
CA THR A 491 23.07 -50.34 -65.10
C THR A 491 23.06 -48.98 -64.42
N CYS A 492 22.74 -48.96 -63.12
CA CYS A 492 22.55 -47.76 -62.30
C CYS A 492 23.82 -47.25 -61.58
N ILE A 493 23.91 -45.94 -61.33
CA ILE A 493 25.11 -45.28 -60.74
C ILE A 493 24.72 -44.31 -59.57
N CYS A 494 23.89 -44.77 -58.63
CA CYS A 494 23.33 -43.91 -57.57
C CYS A 494 24.08 -44.04 -56.23
N ALA A 495 24.35 -42.92 -55.56
CA ALA A 495 24.99 -42.84 -54.24
C ALA A 495 23.97 -42.68 -53.09
N ASN A 496 24.47 -42.66 -51.85
CA ASN A 496 23.73 -42.28 -50.62
C ASN A 496 22.39 -42.99 -50.36
N GLY A 497 22.17 -44.17 -50.94
CA GLY A 497 20.93 -44.95 -50.78
C GLY A 497 19.79 -44.50 -51.71
N ALA A 498 20.08 -43.63 -52.68
CA ALA A 498 19.13 -43.21 -53.70
C ALA A 498 18.62 -44.38 -54.55
N ALA A 499 17.34 -44.33 -54.92
CA ALA A 499 16.70 -45.39 -55.70
C ALA A 499 16.87 -45.13 -57.20
N CYS A 500 17.34 -46.13 -57.95
CA CYS A 500 17.44 -46.03 -59.40
C CYS A 500 16.08 -46.29 -60.07
N SER A 501 15.71 -45.44 -61.03
CA SER A 501 14.60 -45.65 -61.94
C SER A 501 14.89 -46.82 -62.90
N PRO A 502 14.03 -47.85 -62.96
CA PRO A 502 14.20 -48.95 -63.92
C PRO A 502 13.89 -48.52 -65.37
N PHE A 503 13.31 -47.34 -65.58
CA PHE A 503 12.94 -46.84 -66.90
C PHE A 503 14.14 -46.23 -67.62
N ASP A 504 14.78 -45.24 -66.99
CA ASP A 504 15.77 -44.33 -67.60
C ASP A 504 17.08 -44.22 -66.80
N GLY A 505 17.25 -45.02 -65.75
CA GLY A 505 18.46 -45.05 -64.93
C GLY A 505 18.63 -43.86 -63.99
N SER A 506 17.70 -42.91 -63.98
CA SER A 506 17.75 -41.71 -63.15
C SER A 506 17.77 -42.05 -61.65
N CYS A 507 18.56 -41.31 -60.88
CA CYS A 507 18.68 -41.52 -59.44
C CYS A 507 17.66 -40.66 -58.68
N ALA A 508 16.63 -41.30 -58.12
CA ALA A 508 15.71 -40.67 -57.18
C ALA A 508 16.40 -40.51 -55.82
N CYS A 509 16.95 -39.33 -55.57
CA CYS A 509 17.70 -39.03 -54.37
C CYS A 509 16.86 -39.16 -53.09
N THR A 510 17.47 -39.72 -52.05
CA THR A 510 16.93 -39.62 -50.69
C THR A 510 16.88 -38.15 -50.25
N PRO A 511 15.88 -37.72 -49.45
CA PRO A 511 15.79 -36.33 -48.99
C PRO A 511 17.09 -35.83 -48.34
N GLY A 512 17.43 -34.57 -48.61
CA GLY A 512 18.71 -33.97 -48.20
C GLY A 512 19.88 -34.15 -49.18
N TRP A 513 19.68 -34.84 -50.31
CA TRP A 513 20.70 -35.06 -51.35
C TRP A 513 20.25 -34.59 -52.74
N LEU A 514 21.23 -34.19 -53.55
CA LEU A 514 21.12 -33.58 -54.87
C LEU A 514 22.26 -34.08 -55.78
N GLY A 515 22.18 -33.79 -57.08
CA GLY A 515 23.14 -34.22 -58.10
C GLY A 515 22.66 -35.45 -58.87
N ASP A 516 23.15 -35.64 -60.09
CA ASP A 516 22.68 -36.70 -60.99
C ASP A 516 22.97 -38.11 -60.44
N SER A 517 23.96 -38.24 -59.54
CA SER A 517 24.28 -39.47 -58.81
C SER A 517 23.91 -39.38 -57.31
N CYS A 518 23.20 -38.34 -56.88
CA CYS A 518 22.83 -38.04 -55.50
C CYS A 518 24.01 -37.87 -54.52
N GLU A 519 25.11 -37.32 -55.01
CA GLU A 519 26.39 -37.17 -54.28
C GLU A 519 26.54 -35.84 -53.50
N LEU A 520 25.73 -34.82 -53.80
CA LEU A 520 25.79 -33.51 -53.15
C LEU A 520 24.76 -33.42 -52.01
N PRO A 521 25.07 -32.81 -50.85
CA PRO A 521 24.04 -32.41 -49.89
C PRO A 521 23.20 -31.25 -50.45
N CYS A 522 21.99 -31.04 -49.91
CA CYS A 522 21.22 -29.82 -50.21
C CYS A 522 22.00 -28.56 -49.83
N PRO A 523 21.94 -27.48 -50.63
CA PRO A 523 22.59 -26.22 -50.31
C PRO A 523 21.92 -25.51 -49.13
N ASP A 524 22.71 -24.75 -48.36
CA ASP A 524 22.28 -24.02 -47.16
C ASP A 524 21.00 -23.21 -47.41
N GLY A 525 19.96 -23.45 -46.60
CA GLY A 525 18.65 -22.83 -46.75
C GLY A 525 17.61 -23.65 -47.51
N THR A 526 17.93 -24.88 -47.96
CA THR A 526 16.99 -25.79 -48.62
C THR A 526 16.99 -27.21 -48.02
N PHE A 527 15.86 -27.91 -48.12
CA PHE A 527 15.68 -29.25 -47.57
C PHE A 527 14.70 -30.13 -48.37
N GLY A 528 14.62 -31.40 -47.98
CA GLY A 528 13.60 -32.34 -48.44
C GLY A 528 14.00 -33.07 -49.72
N LEU A 529 12.99 -33.55 -50.46
CA LEU A 529 13.19 -34.23 -51.74
C LEU A 529 13.56 -33.20 -52.81
N ASN A 530 14.62 -33.46 -53.59
CA ASN A 530 15.16 -32.53 -54.60
C ASN A 530 15.54 -31.13 -54.06
N CYS A 531 15.64 -30.97 -52.73
CA CYS A 531 15.89 -29.67 -52.08
C CYS A 531 14.85 -28.58 -52.45
N SER A 532 13.59 -28.96 -52.72
CA SER A 532 12.55 -28.00 -53.16
C SER A 532 12.10 -27.06 -52.05
N GLU A 533 12.05 -27.55 -50.81
CA GLU A 533 11.53 -26.80 -49.68
C GLU A 533 12.61 -25.86 -49.13
N HIS A 534 12.22 -24.64 -48.79
CA HIS A 534 13.13 -23.63 -48.24
C HIS A 534 13.02 -23.60 -46.71
N CYS A 535 14.15 -23.44 -46.01
CA CYS A 535 14.19 -23.33 -44.55
C CYS A 535 13.40 -22.08 -44.06
N ASP A 536 12.21 -22.26 -43.51
CA ASP A 536 11.39 -21.19 -42.91
C ASP A 536 11.79 -20.98 -41.44
N CYS A 537 12.95 -20.34 -41.25
CA CYS A 537 13.57 -20.13 -39.95
C CYS A 537 13.89 -18.64 -39.71
N SER A 538 13.48 -18.09 -38.57
CA SER A 538 13.73 -16.69 -38.19
C SER A 538 15.10 -16.50 -37.53
N HIS A 539 15.47 -17.38 -36.60
CA HIS A 539 16.70 -17.27 -35.80
C HIS A 539 17.42 -18.63 -35.69
N ALA A 540 17.92 -19.14 -36.82
CA ALA A 540 18.56 -20.46 -36.92
C ALA A 540 19.89 -20.41 -37.67
N ASP A 541 20.79 -21.34 -37.32
CA ASP A 541 22.01 -21.65 -38.07
C ASP A 541 21.68 -22.73 -39.12
N GLY A 542 20.87 -22.34 -40.10
CA GLY A 542 20.31 -23.25 -41.12
C GLY A 542 19.17 -24.16 -40.63
N CYS A 543 18.84 -25.18 -41.43
CA CYS A 543 17.91 -26.24 -41.07
C CYS A 543 18.41 -27.61 -41.55
N ASP A 544 17.93 -28.68 -40.93
CA ASP A 544 18.28 -30.05 -41.30
C ASP A 544 17.88 -30.36 -42.76
N PRO A 545 18.79 -30.80 -43.63
CA PRO A 545 18.52 -30.91 -45.07
C PRO A 545 17.55 -32.05 -45.41
N VAL A 546 17.33 -33.02 -44.51
CA VAL A 546 16.44 -34.16 -44.73
C VAL A 546 15.00 -33.81 -44.36
N THR A 547 14.81 -33.05 -43.28
CA THR A 547 13.53 -32.84 -42.59
C THR A 547 13.05 -31.39 -42.52
N GLY A 548 13.92 -30.42 -42.78
CA GLY A 548 13.62 -28.98 -42.68
C GLY A 548 13.59 -28.43 -41.26
N HIS A 549 13.99 -29.22 -40.26
CA HIS A 549 13.96 -28.78 -38.86
C HIS A 549 15.01 -27.71 -38.59
N CYS A 550 14.58 -26.50 -38.21
CA CYS A 550 15.48 -25.37 -37.98
C CYS A 550 16.46 -25.62 -36.82
N CYS A 551 17.74 -25.30 -37.05
CA CYS A 551 18.79 -25.38 -36.04
C CYS A 551 18.82 -24.10 -35.20
N CYS A 552 17.90 -23.93 -34.25
CA CYS A 552 17.74 -22.64 -33.57
C CYS A 552 19.01 -22.17 -32.85
N LEU A 553 19.34 -20.90 -33.09
CA LEU A 553 20.41 -20.19 -32.40
C LEU A 553 20.17 -20.18 -30.89
N ALA A 554 21.23 -19.94 -30.12
CA ALA A 554 21.12 -19.88 -28.68
C ALA A 554 20.11 -18.81 -28.25
N GLY A 555 19.18 -19.19 -27.36
CA GLY A 555 18.08 -18.33 -26.93
C GLY A 555 16.76 -18.51 -27.68
N TRP A 556 16.73 -19.32 -28.74
CA TRP A 556 15.56 -19.50 -29.61
C TRP A 556 15.06 -20.95 -29.66
N THR A 557 13.75 -21.09 -29.90
CA THR A 557 13.01 -22.35 -30.04
C THR A 557 11.71 -22.11 -30.82
N GLY A 558 10.83 -23.12 -30.89
CA GLY A 558 9.70 -23.15 -31.80
C GLY A 558 10.11 -23.68 -33.18
N ILE A 559 9.13 -24.11 -33.98
CA ILE A 559 9.37 -24.86 -35.23
C ILE A 559 10.15 -24.01 -36.25
N ARG A 560 9.98 -22.69 -36.20
CA ARG A 560 10.65 -21.69 -37.07
C ARG A 560 11.71 -20.87 -36.33
N CYS A 561 12.09 -21.25 -35.11
CA CYS A 561 12.93 -20.41 -34.24
C CYS A 561 12.36 -18.99 -34.03
N ASP A 562 11.02 -18.93 -33.91
CA ASP A 562 10.20 -17.72 -33.75
C ASP A 562 9.98 -17.34 -32.28
N SER A 563 10.23 -18.29 -31.37
CA SER A 563 9.94 -18.20 -29.94
C SER A 563 11.24 -18.08 -29.14
N THR A 564 11.29 -17.17 -28.16
CA THR A 564 12.41 -17.11 -27.22
C THR A 564 12.36 -18.27 -26.21
N CYS A 565 13.48 -18.60 -25.57
CA CYS A 565 13.50 -19.70 -24.59
C CYS A 565 12.51 -19.49 -23.44
N PRO A 566 11.75 -20.53 -23.05
CA PRO A 566 10.89 -20.46 -21.88
C PRO A 566 11.73 -20.32 -20.59
N PRO A 567 11.21 -19.64 -19.54
CA PRO A 567 11.93 -19.44 -18.29
C PRO A 567 12.50 -20.74 -17.71
N GLY A 568 13.77 -20.72 -17.34
CA GLY A 568 14.49 -21.88 -16.82
C GLY A 568 15.29 -22.67 -17.87
N ARG A 569 15.35 -22.23 -19.14
CA ARG A 569 16.13 -22.87 -20.22
C ARG A 569 16.92 -21.87 -21.06
N TRP A 570 18.03 -22.33 -21.64
CA TRP A 570 18.94 -21.53 -22.47
C TRP A 570 19.71 -22.39 -23.49
N GLY A 571 20.49 -21.73 -24.35
CA GLY A 571 21.33 -22.38 -25.36
C GLY A 571 20.54 -22.77 -26.62
N PRO A 572 21.18 -23.46 -27.59
CA PRO A 572 20.54 -23.85 -28.83
C PRO A 572 19.38 -24.82 -28.57
N ASN A 573 18.25 -24.59 -29.25
CA ASN A 573 16.96 -25.25 -29.02
C ASN A 573 16.49 -25.24 -27.54
N CYS A 574 16.99 -24.33 -26.70
CA CYS A 574 16.73 -24.25 -25.26
C CYS A 574 16.99 -25.59 -24.51
N SER A 575 17.98 -26.33 -25.01
CA SER A 575 18.31 -27.68 -24.55
C SER A 575 18.92 -27.72 -23.14
N VAL A 576 19.61 -26.65 -22.72
CA VAL A 576 20.26 -26.55 -21.41
C VAL A 576 19.29 -25.93 -20.39
N SER A 577 19.33 -26.41 -19.14
CA SER A 577 18.52 -25.85 -18.04
C SER A 577 19.33 -24.80 -17.27
N CYS A 578 18.67 -23.71 -16.83
CA CYS A 578 19.30 -22.72 -15.95
C CYS A 578 19.75 -23.40 -14.63
N SER A 579 20.93 -23.04 -14.14
CA SER A 579 21.48 -23.53 -12.86
C SER A 579 21.53 -22.44 -11.78
N CYS A 580 20.66 -21.44 -11.90
CA CYS A 580 20.63 -20.28 -11.01
C CYS A 580 19.86 -20.61 -9.71
N GLU A 581 20.49 -20.37 -8.57
CA GLU A 581 19.86 -20.51 -7.26
C GLU A 581 18.96 -19.29 -6.94
N ASN A 582 18.20 -19.39 -5.86
CA ASN A 582 17.49 -18.26 -5.24
C ASN A 582 16.53 -17.47 -6.17
N GLY A 583 15.99 -18.14 -7.20
CA GLY A 583 15.00 -17.56 -8.11
C GLY A 583 15.57 -16.63 -9.19
N GLY A 584 16.88 -16.68 -9.46
CA GLY A 584 17.46 -15.99 -10.63
C GLY A 584 16.99 -16.60 -11.96
N SER A 585 16.73 -15.76 -12.94
CA SER A 585 16.61 -16.16 -14.35
C SER A 585 18.00 -16.45 -14.94
N CYS A 586 18.07 -17.13 -16.09
CA CYS A 586 19.28 -17.11 -16.91
C CYS A 586 19.01 -16.50 -18.28
N SER A 587 20.00 -15.79 -18.80
CA SER A 587 20.07 -15.30 -20.17
C SER A 587 19.80 -16.44 -21.16
N PRO A 588 18.86 -16.28 -22.13
CA PRO A 588 18.56 -17.30 -23.12
C PRO A 588 19.78 -17.71 -23.98
N GLU A 589 20.67 -16.75 -24.26
CA GLU A 589 21.79 -16.92 -25.19
C GLU A 589 22.99 -17.64 -24.54
N ASP A 590 23.47 -17.15 -23.40
CA ASP A 590 24.73 -17.61 -22.78
C ASP A 590 24.56 -18.29 -21.41
N GLY A 591 23.33 -18.38 -20.89
CA GLY A 591 23.04 -19.02 -19.61
C GLY A 591 23.53 -18.26 -18.39
N SER A 592 24.02 -17.02 -18.55
CA SER A 592 24.45 -16.19 -17.43
C SER A 592 23.28 -15.84 -16.51
N CYS A 593 23.47 -15.97 -15.19
CA CYS A 593 22.37 -15.81 -14.23
C CYS A 593 22.09 -14.34 -13.90
N GLU A 594 20.88 -13.89 -14.22
CA GLU A 594 20.30 -12.63 -13.74
C GLU A 594 19.70 -12.87 -12.35
N CYS A 595 20.33 -12.31 -11.32
CA CYS A 595 19.94 -12.61 -9.95
C CYS A 595 18.73 -11.79 -9.49
N ALA A 596 17.75 -12.50 -8.92
CA ALA A 596 16.66 -11.90 -8.17
C ALA A 596 17.18 -10.88 -7.14
N PRO A 597 16.43 -9.80 -6.85
CA PRO A 597 16.84 -8.76 -5.91
C PRO A 597 17.39 -9.32 -4.60
N GLY A 598 18.55 -8.82 -4.16
CA GLY A 598 19.23 -9.28 -2.95
C GLY A 598 20.19 -10.45 -3.10
N PHE A 599 20.34 -11.01 -4.30
CA PHE A 599 21.29 -12.09 -4.61
C PHE A 599 22.33 -11.65 -5.64
N ARG A 600 23.48 -12.34 -5.63
CA ARG A 600 24.65 -12.08 -6.50
C ARG A 600 25.53 -13.32 -6.65
N GLY A 601 26.49 -13.23 -7.57
CA GLY A 601 27.41 -14.31 -7.91
C GLY A 601 26.94 -15.07 -9.14
N PRO A 602 27.81 -15.88 -9.79
CA PRO A 602 27.55 -16.43 -11.11
C PRO A 602 26.41 -17.46 -11.16
N LEU A 603 25.95 -17.96 -10.01
CA LEU A 603 24.77 -18.82 -9.88
C LEU A 603 23.77 -18.26 -8.85
N CYS A 604 23.85 -16.95 -8.54
CA CYS A 604 23.04 -16.28 -7.52
C CYS A 604 23.13 -16.88 -6.10
N GLN A 605 24.19 -17.63 -5.82
CA GLN A 605 24.40 -18.42 -4.60
C GLN A 605 24.88 -17.58 -3.38
N ARG A 606 24.88 -16.25 -3.48
CA ARG A 606 25.34 -15.35 -2.40
C ARG A 606 24.34 -14.22 -2.21
N ILE A 607 24.03 -13.89 -0.96
CA ILE A 607 23.31 -12.66 -0.61
C ILE A 607 24.17 -11.41 -0.89
N CYS A 608 23.50 -10.26 -0.99
CA CYS A 608 24.18 -8.97 -1.03
C CYS A 608 25.07 -8.74 0.21
N PRO A 609 26.19 -7.99 0.05
CA PRO A 609 27.04 -7.66 1.19
C PRO A 609 26.30 -6.76 2.19
N PRO A 610 26.63 -6.81 3.50
CA PRO A 610 26.03 -5.94 4.51
C PRO A 610 26.07 -4.47 4.10
N GLY A 611 24.91 -3.81 4.16
CA GLY A 611 24.75 -2.43 3.72
C GLY A 611 24.27 -2.23 2.28
N PHE A 612 23.95 -3.31 1.54
CA PHE A 612 23.41 -3.23 0.16
C PHE A 612 22.23 -4.20 -0.05
N TYR A 613 21.30 -3.81 -0.91
CA TYR A 613 20.09 -4.57 -1.25
C TYR A 613 19.68 -4.40 -2.73
N GLY A 614 18.62 -5.10 -3.13
CA GLY A 614 17.96 -4.91 -4.43
C GLY A 614 18.65 -5.60 -5.60
N HIS A 615 18.19 -5.32 -6.83
CA HIS A 615 18.74 -5.93 -8.05
C HIS A 615 20.23 -5.59 -8.22
N GLY A 616 21.05 -6.60 -8.50
CA GLY A 616 22.52 -6.46 -8.60
C GLY A 616 23.22 -5.95 -7.33
N CYS A 617 22.55 -5.91 -6.18
CA CYS A 617 23.01 -5.24 -4.95
C CYS A 617 23.32 -3.73 -5.12
N ALA A 618 22.68 -3.06 -6.09
CA ALA A 618 23.02 -1.70 -6.46
C ALA A 618 22.54 -0.62 -5.45
N GLN A 619 21.58 -0.94 -4.58
CA GLN A 619 20.99 0.03 -3.66
C GLN A 619 21.65 -0.03 -2.27
N PRO A 620 22.12 1.08 -1.70
CA PRO A 620 22.63 1.10 -0.32
C PRO A 620 21.48 0.99 0.69
N CYS A 621 21.67 0.24 1.77
CA CYS A 621 20.70 0.13 2.86
C CYS A 621 20.35 1.51 3.44
N PRO A 622 19.07 1.78 3.76
CA PRO A 622 18.71 2.93 4.56
C PRO A 622 19.20 2.79 6.00
N LEU A 623 19.28 3.90 6.74
CA LEU A 623 19.78 3.93 8.11
C LEU A 623 18.75 3.36 9.10
N CYS A 624 18.72 2.04 9.24
CA CYS A 624 18.00 1.33 10.29
C CYS A 624 18.47 1.81 11.67
N VAL A 625 17.53 2.21 12.54
CA VAL A 625 17.84 2.88 13.81
C VAL A 625 17.81 1.91 14.99
N HIS A 626 16.68 1.21 15.17
CA HIS A 626 16.49 0.22 16.23
C HIS A 626 16.27 -1.16 15.59
N SER A 627 17.30 -1.68 14.92
CA SER A 627 17.29 -3.00 14.26
C SER A 627 18.32 -3.94 14.85
N ARG A 628 18.19 -5.25 14.58
CA ARG A 628 19.20 -6.26 14.96
C ARG A 628 20.44 -6.28 14.06
N GLY A 629 20.36 -5.65 12.89
CA GLY A 629 21.41 -5.68 11.87
C GLY A 629 21.15 -4.69 10.73
N PRO A 630 21.88 -4.82 9.61
CA PRO A 630 21.62 -4.05 8.39
C PRO A 630 20.25 -4.39 7.79
N CYS A 631 19.84 -3.65 6.76
CA CYS A 631 18.58 -3.91 6.06
C CYS A 631 18.55 -5.30 5.39
N HIS A 632 17.35 -5.85 5.23
CA HIS A 632 17.11 -7.13 4.58
C HIS A 632 17.55 -7.09 3.11
N HIS A 633 18.42 -8.02 2.72
CA HIS A 633 19.16 -7.97 1.46
C HIS A 633 18.27 -7.95 0.19
N ILE A 634 17.08 -8.55 0.22
CA ILE A 634 16.13 -8.53 -0.90
C ILE A 634 15.43 -7.17 -1.00
N SER A 635 14.80 -6.73 0.09
CA SER A 635 13.75 -5.71 0.09
C SER A 635 14.17 -4.34 0.62
N GLY A 636 15.35 -4.21 1.23
CA GLY A 636 15.82 -2.95 1.84
C GLY A 636 15.14 -2.58 3.16
N ILE A 637 14.23 -3.42 3.65
CA ILE A 637 13.45 -3.20 4.87
C ILE A 637 14.31 -3.51 6.10
N CYS A 638 14.21 -2.70 7.14
CA CYS A 638 14.89 -2.93 8.42
C CYS A 638 14.11 -3.91 9.32
N GLU A 639 14.76 -4.95 9.84
CA GLU A 639 14.17 -5.80 10.89
C GLU A 639 14.19 -5.07 12.24
N CYS A 640 13.03 -4.60 12.70
CA CYS A 640 12.94 -3.77 13.90
C CYS A 640 13.07 -4.58 15.20
N LEU A 641 13.53 -3.91 16.25
CA LEU A 641 13.48 -4.44 17.61
C LEU A 641 12.04 -4.32 18.16
N PRO A 642 11.61 -5.22 19.07
CA PRO A 642 10.30 -5.12 19.72
C PRO A 642 10.05 -3.74 20.33
N GLY A 643 8.86 -3.19 20.09
CA GLY A 643 8.50 -1.82 20.46
C GLY A 643 8.78 -0.75 19.41
N PHE A 644 9.42 -1.10 18.28
CA PHE A 644 9.72 -0.18 17.19
C PHE A 644 9.13 -0.63 15.85
N SER A 645 8.80 0.35 15.00
CA SER A 645 8.20 0.16 13.68
C SER A 645 8.60 1.26 12.68
N GLY A 646 7.98 1.22 11.50
CA GLY A 646 8.30 2.09 10.36
C GLY A 646 9.52 1.61 9.59
N ALA A 647 9.65 2.02 8.33
CA ALA A 647 10.67 1.49 7.40
C ALA A 647 12.14 1.68 7.85
N LEU A 648 12.40 2.54 8.83
CA LEU A 648 13.72 2.79 9.42
C LEU A 648 13.84 2.30 10.88
N CYS A 649 12.81 1.65 11.44
CA CYS A 649 12.69 1.31 12.86
C CYS A 649 12.87 2.54 13.77
N ASN A 650 12.27 3.66 13.37
CA ASN A 650 12.39 4.97 14.01
C ASN A 650 11.08 5.49 14.61
N GLN A 651 10.01 4.70 14.52
CA GLN A 651 8.74 4.94 15.20
C GLN A 651 8.65 4.00 16.40
N VAL A 652 8.05 4.45 17.50
CA VAL A 652 7.65 3.57 18.61
C VAL A 652 6.25 3.03 18.30
N CYS A 653 5.90 1.83 18.79
CA CYS A 653 4.57 1.27 18.58
C CYS A 653 3.45 2.25 18.98
N ALA A 654 2.39 2.29 18.16
CA ALA A 654 1.21 3.10 18.43
C ALA A 654 0.53 2.65 19.74
N GLY A 655 -0.11 3.60 20.43
CA GLY A 655 -0.77 3.32 21.71
C GLY A 655 -1.79 2.18 21.59
N GLY A 656 -1.63 1.14 22.42
CA GLY A 656 -2.41 -0.09 22.36
C GLY A 656 -1.73 -1.26 21.65
N HIS A 657 -0.54 -1.07 21.07
CA HIS A 657 0.24 -2.11 20.40
C HIS A 657 1.62 -2.31 21.02
N PHE A 658 2.15 -3.54 20.96
CA PHE A 658 3.47 -3.90 21.47
C PHE A 658 4.13 -5.05 20.68
N GLY A 659 5.38 -5.34 21.05
CA GLY A 659 6.12 -6.52 20.62
C GLY A 659 6.82 -6.33 19.27
N GLN A 660 7.16 -7.45 18.64
CA GLN A 660 7.78 -7.47 17.31
C GLN A 660 6.81 -6.89 16.27
N ASP A 661 7.29 -5.94 15.47
CA ASP A 661 6.55 -5.22 14.43
C ASP A 661 5.20 -4.62 14.89
N CYS A 662 5.06 -4.38 16.21
CA CYS A 662 3.84 -3.91 16.87
C CYS A 662 2.60 -4.82 16.66
N ALA A 663 2.81 -6.10 16.37
CA ALA A 663 1.76 -7.04 16.00
C ALA A 663 0.89 -7.53 17.18
N GLN A 664 1.26 -7.25 18.44
CA GLN A 664 0.53 -7.72 19.62
C GLN A 664 -0.29 -6.59 20.25
N LEU A 665 -1.52 -6.90 20.68
CA LEU A 665 -2.47 -5.91 21.19
C LEU A 665 -2.48 -5.88 22.73
N CYS A 666 -2.32 -4.68 23.30
CA CYS A 666 -2.28 -4.46 24.74
C CYS A 666 -3.63 -4.74 25.41
N SER A 667 -3.61 -5.42 26.56
CA SER A 667 -4.80 -5.79 27.34
C SER A 667 -4.86 -5.05 28.68
N CYS A 668 -4.81 -3.71 28.63
CA CYS A 668 -4.83 -2.84 29.81
C CYS A 668 -6.21 -2.19 29.99
N ALA A 669 -6.89 -2.47 31.10
CA ALA A 669 -8.12 -1.80 31.52
C ALA A 669 -7.81 -0.44 32.17
N ASN A 670 -8.86 0.34 32.44
CA ASN A 670 -8.82 1.57 33.25
C ASN A 670 -7.70 2.56 32.84
N ASN A 671 -7.54 2.76 31.52
CA ASN A 671 -6.52 3.58 30.87
C ASN A 671 -5.05 3.22 31.16
N GLY A 672 -4.74 2.05 31.74
CA GLY A 672 -3.36 1.63 32.02
C GLY A 672 -2.44 1.74 30.78
N THR A 673 -1.31 2.44 30.92
CA THR A 673 -0.37 2.66 29.82
C THR A 673 0.44 1.40 29.54
N CYS A 674 0.42 0.93 28.30
CA CYS A 674 1.11 -0.28 27.88
C CYS A 674 2.56 -0.01 27.46
N SER A 675 3.49 -0.86 27.92
CA SER A 675 4.85 -0.93 27.42
C SER A 675 4.87 -1.40 25.95
N PRO A 676 5.45 -0.64 25.01
CA PRO A 676 5.50 -1.03 23.60
C PRO A 676 6.43 -2.23 23.35
N ILE A 677 7.38 -2.52 24.26
CA ILE A 677 8.36 -3.58 24.07
C ILE A 677 7.77 -4.96 24.41
N ASP A 678 7.09 -5.06 25.55
CA ASP A 678 6.69 -6.34 26.17
C ASP A 678 5.21 -6.45 26.57
N GLY A 679 4.40 -5.40 26.35
CA GLY A 679 2.96 -5.42 26.60
C GLY A 679 2.55 -5.25 28.06
N SER A 680 3.51 -5.02 28.96
CA SER A 680 3.22 -4.83 30.39
C SER A 680 2.42 -3.55 30.65
N CYS A 681 1.37 -3.64 31.48
CA CYS A 681 0.51 -2.51 31.82
C CYS A 681 1.02 -1.77 33.05
N GLN A 682 1.34 -0.48 32.90
CA GLN A 682 1.56 0.45 33.99
C GLN A 682 0.22 1.10 34.37
N CYS A 683 -0.27 0.80 35.57
CA CYS A 683 -1.58 1.26 36.02
C CYS A 683 -1.55 2.71 36.50
N PHE A 684 -2.64 3.45 36.19
CA PHE A 684 -2.89 4.76 36.80
C PHE A 684 -3.09 4.64 38.31
N PRO A 685 -2.83 5.71 39.09
CA PRO A 685 -3.10 5.74 40.53
C PRO A 685 -4.53 5.28 40.87
N GLY A 686 -4.66 4.49 41.93
CA GLY A 686 -5.94 3.87 42.32
C GLY A 686 -6.21 2.49 41.70
N TRP A 687 -5.36 2.01 40.79
CA TRP A 687 -5.52 0.71 40.12
C TRP A 687 -4.30 -0.22 40.27
N ILE A 688 -4.56 -1.52 40.25
CA ILE A 688 -3.60 -2.62 40.41
C ILE A 688 -4.03 -3.85 39.60
N GLY A 689 -3.15 -4.85 39.49
CA GLY A 689 -3.33 -6.04 38.65
C GLY A 689 -2.51 -5.96 37.36
N LYS A 690 -2.30 -7.11 36.69
CA LYS A 690 -1.50 -7.18 35.44
C LYS A 690 -2.14 -6.47 34.26
N ASP A 691 -3.46 -6.31 34.33
CA ASP A 691 -4.36 -5.69 33.36
C ASP A 691 -4.99 -4.40 33.91
N CYS A 692 -4.57 -3.94 35.09
CA CYS A 692 -5.14 -2.79 35.81
C CYS A 692 -6.65 -2.89 36.10
N SER A 693 -7.23 -4.09 36.10
CA SER A 693 -8.68 -4.30 36.30
C SER A 693 -9.16 -4.08 37.75
N GLN A 694 -8.26 -4.11 38.73
CA GLN A 694 -8.59 -4.09 40.15
C GLN A 694 -8.34 -2.71 40.75
N ALA A 695 -9.32 -2.15 41.46
CA ALA A 695 -9.13 -0.92 42.24
C ALA A 695 -8.28 -1.20 43.50
N CYS A 696 -7.65 -0.17 44.08
CA CYS A 696 -6.87 -0.33 45.30
C CYS A 696 -7.72 -0.89 46.47
N PRO A 697 -7.16 -1.82 47.27
CA PRO A 697 -7.83 -2.32 48.47
C PRO A 697 -8.18 -1.18 49.44
N SER A 698 -9.33 -1.27 50.10
CA SER A 698 -9.79 -0.25 51.05
C SER A 698 -8.74 0.02 52.14
N GLY A 699 -8.28 1.27 52.23
CA GLY A 699 -7.17 1.66 53.09
C GLY A 699 -5.87 1.98 52.33
N PHE A 700 -5.82 1.78 51.01
CA PHE A 700 -4.64 2.04 50.17
C PHE A 700 -4.95 2.95 48.97
N TRP A 701 -3.95 3.70 48.51
CA TRP A 701 -4.05 4.66 47.41
C TRP A 701 -2.74 4.86 46.64
N GLY A 702 -2.81 5.58 45.52
CA GLY A 702 -1.66 5.98 44.71
C GLY A 702 -1.27 4.96 43.63
N SER A 703 -0.12 5.17 43.00
CA SER A 703 0.41 4.25 41.99
C SER A 703 0.73 2.88 42.61
N ALA A 704 0.20 1.81 42.00
CA ALA A 704 0.26 0.45 42.50
C ALA A 704 -0.16 0.28 44.00
N CYS A 705 -0.97 1.20 44.52
CA CYS A 705 -1.54 1.16 45.88
C CYS A 705 -0.51 1.16 47.02
N PHE A 706 0.69 1.72 46.83
CA PHE A 706 1.76 1.68 47.83
C PHE A 706 1.52 2.55 49.07
N HIS A 707 0.64 3.55 49.02
CA HIS A 707 0.38 4.44 50.14
C HIS A 707 -0.85 4.00 50.95
N THR A 708 -0.85 4.22 52.27
CA THR A 708 -1.98 3.92 53.16
C THR A 708 -2.81 5.18 53.44
N CYS A 709 -4.13 5.05 53.60
CA CYS A 709 -5.01 6.15 54.01
C CYS A 709 -4.66 6.65 55.43
N SER A 710 -4.37 7.93 55.60
CA SER A 710 -4.10 8.57 56.91
C SER A 710 -5.34 9.24 57.53
N CYS A 711 -6.53 8.65 57.31
CA CYS A 711 -7.81 9.26 57.68
C CYS A 711 -8.28 8.85 59.08
N HIS A 712 -8.76 9.81 59.87
CA HIS A 712 -9.26 9.58 61.23
C HIS A 712 -10.80 9.68 61.32
N ASN A 713 -11.35 9.36 62.49
CA ASN A 713 -12.79 9.48 62.81
C ASN A 713 -13.75 8.69 61.91
N GLY A 714 -13.28 7.60 61.28
CA GLY A 714 -14.10 6.76 60.39
C GLY A 714 -14.19 7.25 58.94
N ALA A 715 -13.38 8.23 58.57
CA ALA A 715 -13.25 8.69 57.19
C ALA A 715 -12.45 7.68 56.32
N SER A 716 -12.77 7.63 55.02
CA SER A 716 -12.08 6.84 53.99
C SER A 716 -11.34 7.75 53.01
N CYS A 717 -10.20 7.32 52.46
CA CYS A 717 -9.52 8.07 51.39
C CYS A 717 -9.99 7.66 49.98
N SER A 718 -9.85 8.57 48.99
CA SER A 718 -9.90 8.16 47.58
C SER A 718 -8.67 7.31 47.23
N ALA A 719 -8.85 6.36 46.32
CA ALA A 719 -7.81 5.45 45.86
C ALA A 719 -6.75 6.15 44.97
N GLU A 720 -7.10 7.27 44.33
CA GLU A 720 -6.22 7.96 43.39
C GLU A 720 -5.15 8.84 44.09
N ASP A 721 -5.57 9.68 45.05
CA ASP A 721 -4.78 10.78 45.63
C ASP A 721 -4.67 10.76 47.17
N GLY A 722 -5.37 9.82 47.83
CA GLY A 722 -5.37 9.71 49.29
C GLY A 722 -6.22 10.75 50.03
N ALA A 723 -7.02 11.58 49.35
CA ALA A 723 -7.84 12.61 49.99
C ALA A 723 -8.96 12.00 50.87
N CYS A 724 -9.04 12.43 52.13
CA CYS A 724 -9.98 11.88 53.11
C CYS A 724 -11.40 12.47 52.99
N HIS A 725 -12.41 11.60 52.82
CA HIS A 725 -13.82 11.95 52.88
C HIS A 725 -14.35 11.92 54.32
N CYS A 726 -14.53 13.08 54.93
CA CYS A 726 -14.83 13.18 56.36
C CYS A 726 -16.27 12.77 56.73
N THR A 727 -16.40 12.10 57.87
CA THR A 727 -17.68 11.83 58.53
C THR A 727 -18.32 13.12 59.07
N PRO A 728 -19.66 13.19 59.23
CA PRO A 728 -20.34 14.39 59.71
C PRO A 728 -19.78 14.96 61.01
N GLY A 729 -19.58 16.28 61.03
CA GLY A 729 -19.02 17.03 62.15
C GLY A 729 -17.49 17.11 62.18
N TRP A 730 -16.79 16.54 61.21
CA TRP A 730 -15.33 16.55 61.10
C TRP A 730 -14.85 17.18 59.78
N THR A 731 -13.64 17.74 59.81
CA THR A 731 -13.00 18.48 58.70
C THR A 731 -11.46 18.47 58.82
N GLY A 732 -10.79 19.15 57.90
CA GLY A 732 -9.34 19.14 57.72
C GLY A 732 -8.84 17.89 56.98
N LEU A 733 -7.62 17.96 56.44
CA LEU A 733 -7.05 16.99 55.49
C LEU A 733 -7.11 15.52 55.95
N PHE A 734 -6.97 15.28 57.25
CA PHE A 734 -7.01 13.94 57.87
C PHE A 734 -8.29 13.68 58.69
N CYS A 735 -9.31 14.54 58.54
CA CYS A 735 -10.58 14.52 59.29
C CYS A 735 -10.44 14.61 60.82
N THR A 736 -9.36 15.22 61.31
CA THR A 736 -9.03 15.34 62.75
C THR A 736 -9.61 16.60 63.41
N GLN A 737 -10.05 17.60 62.64
CA GLN A 737 -10.60 18.84 63.16
C GLN A 737 -12.13 18.71 63.30
N ARG A 738 -12.70 19.24 64.37
CA ARG A 738 -14.17 19.37 64.50
C ARG A 738 -14.64 20.52 63.62
N CYS A 739 -15.91 20.53 63.21
CA CYS A 739 -16.46 21.68 62.49
C CYS A 739 -16.23 23.01 63.28
N PRO A 740 -15.91 24.12 62.60
CA PRO A 740 -15.67 25.40 63.26
C PRO A 740 -16.88 25.86 64.07
N SER A 741 -16.64 26.66 65.12
CA SER A 741 -17.69 27.27 65.92
C SER A 741 -18.76 27.92 65.03
N ALA A 742 -20.02 27.56 65.28
CA ALA A 742 -21.22 27.89 64.49
C ALA A 742 -21.50 27.02 63.24
N PHE A 743 -20.76 25.94 62.98
CA PHE A 743 -21.05 24.98 61.89
C PHE A 743 -21.18 23.53 62.38
N PHE A 744 -21.98 22.72 61.68
CA PHE A 744 -22.19 21.30 61.96
C PHE A 744 -22.50 20.46 60.71
N GLY A 745 -22.55 19.14 60.87
CA GLY A 745 -23.01 18.20 59.83
C GLY A 745 -21.93 17.76 58.84
N LYS A 746 -22.33 17.11 57.74
CA LYS A 746 -21.38 16.68 56.69
C LYS A 746 -20.75 17.91 56.03
N ASP A 747 -19.45 17.84 55.78
CA ASP A 747 -18.64 18.90 55.15
C ASP A 747 -18.78 20.27 55.86
N CYS A 748 -19.23 20.26 57.12
CA CYS A 748 -19.61 21.42 57.93
C CYS A 748 -20.66 22.35 57.28
N GLY A 749 -21.49 21.84 56.36
CA GLY A 749 -22.39 22.63 55.51
C GLY A 749 -23.63 23.24 56.18
N HIS A 750 -23.84 23.04 57.49
CA HIS A 750 -25.02 23.58 58.20
C HIS A 750 -24.61 24.58 59.30
N ILE A 751 -25.32 25.71 59.39
CA ILE A 751 -25.05 26.77 60.36
C ILE A 751 -25.87 26.53 61.65
N CYS A 752 -25.21 26.62 62.80
CA CYS A 752 -25.82 26.47 64.12
C CYS A 752 -26.75 27.65 64.47
N GLN A 753 -28.02 27.35 64.71
CA GLN A 753 -29.06 28.35 65.01
C GLN A 753 -29.18 28.65 66.52
N CYS A 754 -28.07 28.82 67.23
CA CYS A 754 -28.06 28.96 68.70
C CYS A 754 -27.94 30.43 69.14
N GLN A 755 -28.87 30.88 69.97
CA GLN A 755 -28.95 32.26 70.48
C GLN A 755 -28.29 32.41 71.86
N ASN A 756 -28.22 33.66 72.37
CA ASN A 756 -27.77 34.00 73.73
C ASN A 756 -26.40 33.39 74.13
N GLY A 757 -25.50 33.22 73.15
CA GLY A 757 -24.15 32.68 73.34
C GLY A 757 -24.10 31.19 73.70
N ALA A 758 -25.19 30.45 73.48
CA ALA A 758 -25.24 29.00 73.61
C ALA A 758 -24.25 28.30 72.67
N SER A 759 -23.68 27.17 73.11
CA SER A 759 -22.81 26.34 72.26
C SER A 759 -23.65 25.38 71.40
N CYS A 760 -23.02 24.76 70.41
CA CYS A 760 -23.65 23.92 69.40
C CYS A 760 -22.87 22.61 69.24
N ASP A 761 -23.57 21.48 69.19
CA ASP A 761 -22.98 20.19 68.89
C ASP A 761 -22.52 20.10 67.43
N HIS A 762 -21.24 19.82 67.20
CA HIS A 762 -20.62 19.87 65.87
C HIS A 762 -21.09 18.77 64.90
N ILE A 763 -21.72 17.70 65.39
CA ILE A 763 -22.25 16.61 64.55
C ILE A 763 -23.73 16.85 64.24
N THR A 764 -24.51 17.23 65.25
CA THR A 764 -26.00 17.23 65.22
C THR A 764 -26.65 18.61 65.21
N GLY A 765 -25.90 19.68 65.43
CA GLY A 765 -26.42 21.06 65.47
C GLY A 765 -27.20 21.42 66.73
N LYS A 766 -27.23 20.53 67.74
CA LYS A 766 -28.02 20.73 68.97
C LYS A 766 -27.42 21.82 69.85
N CYS A 767 -28.24 22.80 70.24
CA CYS A 767 -27.83 23.87 71.12
C CYS A 767 -27.76 23.43 72.60
N THR A 768 -26.75 23.92 73.32
CA THR A 768 -26.61 23.79 74.79
C THR A 768 -26.64 25.17 75.44
N CYS A 769 -27.71 25.47 76.17
CA CYS A 769 -27.99 26.80 76.69
C CYS A 769 -27.12 27.19 77.88
N ARG A 770 -26.83 28.49 77.99
CA ARG A 770 -26.23 29.08 79.19
C ARG A 770 -27.26 29.16 80.32
N THR A 771 -26.77 29.23 81.56
CA THR A 771 -27.58 29.54 82.75
C THR A 771 -28.43 30.80 82.54
N GLY A 772 -29.71 30.75 82.92
CA GLY A 772 -30.69 31.81 82.69
C GLY A 772 -31.47 31.73 81.38
N PHE A 773 -31.18 30.75 80.52
CA PHE A 773 -31.82 30.57 79.22
C PHE A 773 -32.35 29.15 78.98
N SER A 774 -33.41 29.07 78.18
CA SER A 774 -34.12 27.86 77.75
C SER A 774 -34.68 28.02 76.33
N GLY A 775 -35.42 27.03 75.84
CA GLY A 775 -35.90 26.99 74.44
C GLY A 775 -34.99 26.17 73.53
N ARG A 776 -35.45 25.81 72.33
CA ARG A 776 -34.73 24.91 71.40
C ARG A 776 -33.45 25.53 70.85
N HIS A 777 -33.48 26.85 70.69
CA HIS A 777 -32.40 27.70 70.18
C HIS A 777 -31.80 28.55 71.30
N CYS A 778 -32.13 28.24 72.57
CA CYS A 778 -31.77 29.01 73.75
C CYS A 778 -32.29 30.46 73.72
N GLU A 779 -33.41 30.68 73.01
CA GLU A 779 -34.03 31.97 72.70
C GLU A 779 -34.80 32.57 73.89
N GLN A 780 -35.19 31.74 74.86
CA GLN A 780 -36.07 32.13 75.96
C GLN A 780 -35.25 32.42 77.22
N ARG A 781 -35.62 33.47 77.96
CA ARG A 781 -35.14 33.69 79.33
C ARG A 781 -35.92 32.79 80.30
N CYS A 782 -35.34 32.46 81.45
CA CYS A 782 -36.10 31.78 82.51
C CYS A 782 -37.35 32.59 82.90
N ALA A 783 -38.45 31.88 83.15
CA ALA A 783 -39.73 32.50 83.51
C ALA A 783 -39.62 33.22 84.88
N PRO A 784 -40.36 34.31 85.11
CA PRO A 784 -40.33 35.02 86.40
C PRO A 784 -40.55 34.07 87.58
N GLY A 785 -39.64 34.10 88.55
CA GLY A 785 -39.61 33.14 89.66
C GLY A 785 -38.73 31.90 89.43
N THR A 786 -38.10 31.74 88.27
CA THR A 786 -37.13 30.66 87.99
C THR A 786 -35.78 31.19 87.51
N PHE A 787 -34.69 30.47 87.82
CA PHE A 787 -33.32 30.85 87.45
C PHE A 787 -32.40 29.64 87.24
N GLY A 788 -31.14 29.92 86.87
CA GLY A 788 -30.04 28.96 86.86
C GLY A 788 -29.96 28.09 85.61
N TYR A 789 -29.31 26.93 85.70
CA TYR A 789 -29.17 26.01 84.56
C TYR A 789 -30.50 25.34 84.22
N GLY A 790 -30.93 25.42 82.96
CA GLY A 790 -32.20 24.88 82.50
C GLY A 790 -33.45 25.47 83.18
N CYS A 791 -33.32 26.62 83.86
CA CYS A 791 -34.40 27.28 84.61
C CYS A 791 -35.03 26.42 85.72
N GLN A 792 -34.24 25.53 86.33
CA GLN A 792 -34.73 24.53 87.29
C GLN A 792 -34.76 25.01 88.75
N GLN A 793 -34.17 26.18 89.07
CA GLN A 793 -34.08 26.70 90.44
C GLN A 793 -35.16 27.77 90.66
N LEU A 794 -35.83 27.74 91.82
CA LEU A 794 -36.94 28.65 92.15
C LEU A 794 -36.44 29.86 92.95
N CYS A 795 -36.88 31.07 92.60
CA CYS A 795 -36.48 32.30 93.28
C CYS A 795 -37.14 32.45 94.66
N GLU A 796 -36.32 32.79 95.66
CA GLU A 796 -36.69 32.73 97.08
C GLU A 796 -36.95 34.10 97.74
N CYS A 797 -37.25 35.12 96.93
CA CYS A 797 -37.34 36.52 97.32
C CYS A 797 -38.63 36.89 98.08
N MET A 798 -38.52 37.74 99.10
CA MET A 798 -39.64 38.30 99.87
C MET A 798 -39.91 39.77 99.51
N ASN A 799 -40.95 40.36 100.10
CA ASN A 799 -41.28 41.80 99.99
C ASN A 799 -41.40 42.31 98.54
N ASN A 800 -41.99 41.48 97.68
CA ASN A 800 -42.24 41.72 96.25
C ASN A 800 -40.98 42.03 95.41
N ALA A 801 -39.80 41.59 95.87
CA ALA A 801 -38.54 41.71 95.15
C ALA A 801 -38.47 40.75 93.95
N THR A 802 -37.88 41.20 92.85
CA THR A 802 -37.61 40.37 91.65
C THR A 802 -36.29 39.63 91.80
N CYS A 803 -36.10 38.54 91.05
CA CYS A 803 -34.83 37.82 90.97
C CYS A 803 -34.15 37.96 89.61
N ASP A 804 -32.82 37.86 89.59
CA ASP A 804 -32.06 37.63 88.37
C ASP A 804 -32.27 36.21 87.83
N HIS A 805 -32.75 36.08 86.58
CA HIS A 805 -32.84 34.83 85.83
C HIS A 805 -31.54 34.01 85.74
N VAL A 806 -30.36 34.62 85.82
CA VAL A 806 -29.08 33.89 85.76
C VAL A 806 -28.65 33.39 87.15
N THR A 807 -28.59 34.30 88.13
CA THR A 807 -27.99 34.03 89.45
C THR A 807 -28.96 33.77 90.60
N GLY A 808 -30.25 34.06 90.43
CA GLY A 808 -31.28 33.99 91.48
C GLY A 808 -31.26 35.15 92.47
N THR A 809 -30.31 36.08 92.35
CA THR A 809 -30.11 37.22 93.27
C THR A 809 -31.36 38.09 93.34
N CYS A 810 -31.85 38.35 94.55
CA CYS A 810 -33.03 39.17 94.80
C CYS A 810 -32.72 40.68 94.77
N TYR A 811 -33.48 41.46 94.00
CA TYR A 811 -33.39 42.91 93.92
C TYR A 811 -34.40 43.56 94.85
N CYS A 812 -33.94 44.03 96.01
CA CYS A 812 -34.80 44.50 97.09
C CYS A 812 -35.45 45.86 96.80
N SER A 813 -36.72 45.98 97.18
CA SER A 813 -37.45 47.25 97.22
C SER A 813 -36.81 48.21 98.26
N PRO A 814 -36.88 49.54 98.06
CA PRO A 814 -36.27 50.50 98.98
C PRO A 814 -36.70 50.30 100.43
N GLY A 815 -35.74 50.39 101.36
CA GLY A 815 -35.91 50.11 102.78
C GLY A 815 -35.51 48.68 103.19
N PHE A 816 -35.53 47.73 102.25
CA PHE A 816 -35.17 46.32 102.51
C PHE A 816 -33.73 45.98 102.10
N LYS A 817 -33.11 45.08 102.87
CA LYS A 817 -31.79 44.45 102.64
C LYS A 817 -31.85 42.96 103.00
N GLY A 818 -30.72 42.26 102.88
CA GLY A 818 -30.63 40.82 103.12
C GLY A 818 -30.84 40.03 101.83
N ILE A 819 -30.30 38.81 101.76
CA ILE A 819 -30.26 38.03 100.51
C ILE A 819 -31.64 37.65 99.96
N ARG A 820 -32.68 37.66 100.81
CA ARG A 820 -34.08 37.42 100.43
C ARG A 820 -34.94 38.69 100.59
N CYS A 821 -34.32 39.85 100.79
CA CYS A 821 -34.97 41.14 101.04
C CYS A 821 -35.80 41.16 102.34
N ASP A 822 -35.29 40.47 103.36
CA ASP A 822 -35.91 40.10 104.62
C ASP A 822 -35.69 41.10 105.79
N GLN A 823 -34.77 42.06 105.65
CA GLN A 823 -34.30 42.93 106.74
C GLN A 823 -34.46 44.42 106.44
N ALA A 824 -34.50 45.28 107.46
CA ALA A 824 -34.46 46.75 107.29
C ALA A 824 -33.02 47.32 107.34
N ALA A 825 -32.78 48.44 106.65
CA ALA A 825 -31.46 49.08 106.53
C ALA A 825 -31.31 50.40 107.30
N LEU A 826 -30.18 50.55 107.99
CA LEU A 826 -29.67 51.79 108.63
C LEU A 826 -28.17 51.93 108.28
N MET A 827 -27.60 53.14 108.40
CA MET A 827 -26.48 53.62 107.55
C MET A 827 -25.10 53.74 108.23
N MET A 828 -24.07 53.89 107.36
CA MET A 828 -22.68 54.37 107.53
C MET A 828 -21.54 53.32 107.65
N ASP A 829 -20.34 53.76 107.25
CA ASP A 829 -19.28 52.97 106.56
C ASP A 829 -17.95 52.83 107.34
N GLU A 830 -17.11 51.84 107.02
CA GLU A 830 -15.76 52.01 106.42
C GLU A 830 -14.89 50.72 106.33
N LEU A 831 -13.93 50.72 105.38
CA LEU A 831 -12.70 49.90 105.23
C LEU A 831 -12.74 48.33 105.22
N ASN A 832 -12.72 47.75 104.00
CA ASN A 832 -11.70 46.84 103.37
C ASN A 832 -10.86 45.80 104.18
N PRO A 833 -10.17 44.82 103.53
CA PRO A 833 -10.38 44.14 102.22
C PRO A 833 -10.19 42.59 102.26
N TYR A 834 -10.84 41.76 101.39
CA TYR A 834 -10.37 40.36 101.18
C TYR A 834 -10.69 39.72 99.80
N THR A 835 -9.67 39.67 98.92
CA THR A 835 -9.35 38.60 97.92
C THR A 835 -10.21 38.27 96.67
N LYS A 836 -9.45 37.79 95.66
CA LYS A 836 -9.74 36.84 94.55
C LYS A 836 -10.16 37.35 93.15
N ILE A 837 -9.12 37.42 92.30
CA ILE A 837 -9.01 36.84 90.95
C ILE A 837 -9.77 37.51 89.79
N SER A 838 -9.00 38.28 89.02
CA SER A 838 -9.21 38.72 87.62
C SER A 838 -8.76 37.60 86.63
N PRO A 839 -8.64 37.83 85.29
CA PRO A 839 -9.13 38.91 84.40
C PRO A 839 -10.03 38.29 83.28
N ALA A 840 -10.21 38.74 82.04
CA ALA A 840 -9.81 39.93 81.25
C ALA A 840 -10.86 40.15 80.13
N LEU A 841 -11.04 41.40 79.66
CA LEU A 841 -11.67 41.67 78.35
C LEU A 841 -11.27 43.06 77.80
N GLY A 842 -10.79 43.11 76.55
CA GLY A 842 -10.90 44.28 75.67
C GLY A 842 -9.76 45.31 75.57
N ALA A 843 -9.75 45.95 74.38
CA ALA A 843 -9.39 47.34 74.06
C ALA A 843 -7.91 47.80 73.94
N GLU A 844 -7.45 47.85 72.68
CA GLU A 844 -7.13 49.11 71.96
C GLU A 844 -6.55 50.31 72.74
N ARG A 845 -5.27 50.64 72.46
CA ARG A 845 -4.79 52.03 72.31
C ARG A 845 -3.69 52.11 71.25
N HIS A 846 -3.80 53.07 70.34
CA HIS A 846 -2.89 53.27 69.21
C HIS A 846 -1.45 53.60 69.64
N SER A 847 -0.45 53.11 68.89
CA SER A 847 0.96 53.48 69.05
C SER A 847 1.56 54.02 67.75
N VAL A 848 1.90 55.31 67.75
CA VAL A 848 2.50 56.03 66.61
C VAL A 848 3.87 55.45 66.21
N GLY A 849 4.54 54.72 67.11
CA GLY A 849 5.86 54.13 66.88
C GLY A 849 5.94 53.12 65.73
N ALA A 850 4.84 52.41 65.42
CA ALA A 850 4.82 51.45 64.31
C ALA A 850 4.89 52.16 62.95
N VAL A 851 4.13 53.24 62.78
CA VAL A 851 4.10 54.01 61.53
C VAL A 851 5.42 54.75 61.31
N THR A 852 5.99 55.36 62.36
CA THR A 852 7.31 56.01 62.23
C THR A 852 8.42 55.00 61.97
N GLY A 853 8.36 53.79 62.54
CA GLY A 853 9.26 52.70 62.22
C GLY A 853 9.20 52.26 60.75
N ILE A 854 7.99 52.06 60.20
CA ILE A 854 7.80 51.71 58.79
C ILE A 854 8.28 52.83 57.86
N VAL A 855 7.96 54.10 58.17
CA VAL A 855 8.42 55.25 57.38
C VAL A 855 9.95 55.37 57.39
N LEU A 856 10.61 55.19 58.53
CA LEU A 856 12.08 55.18 58.62
C LEU A 856 12.71 54.00 57.84
N LEU A 857 12.10 52.82 57.89
CA LEU A 857 12.58 51.64 57.16
C LEU A 857 12.40 51.79 55.65
N LEU A 858 11.27 52.32 55.18
CA LEU A 858 11.06 52.68 53.78
C LEU A 858 12.02 53.79 53.32
N PHE A 859 12.29 54.79 54.15
CA PHE A 859 13.26 55.85 53.85
C PHE A 859 14.68 55.26 53.74
N LEU A 860 15.08 54.35 54.63
CA LEU A 860 16.35 53.61 54.52
C LEU A 860 16.43 52.77 53.25
N VAL A 861 15.36 52.06 52.86
CA VAL A 861 15.30 51.30 51.60
C VAL A 861 15.44 52.24 50.39
N VAL A 862 14.75 53.38 50.37
CA VAL A 862 14.88 54.38 49.29
C VAL A 862 16.28 54.99 49.24
N VAL A 863 16.92 55.27 50.39
CA VAL A 863 18.30 55.75 50.46
C VAL A 863 19.29 54.67 49.99
N LEU A 864 19.10 53.40 50.34
CA LEU A 864 19.94 52.30 49.88
C LEU A 864 19.78 52.03 48.38
N LEU A 865 18.56 52.04 47.86
CA LEU A 865 18.28 51.98 46.41
C LEU A 865 18.86 53.19 45.67
N GLY A 866 18.75 54.38 46.25
CA GLY A 866 19.37 55.61 45.74
C GLY A 866 20.89 55.52 45.69
N LEU A 867 21.53 55.02 46.75
CA LEU A 867 22.98 54.77 46.81
C LEU A 867 23.43 53.67 45.84
N PHE A 868 22.62 52.62 45.64
CA PHE A 868 22.89 51.56 44.68
C PHE A 868 22.76 52.05 43.23
N ALA A 869 21.70 52.82 42.93
CA ALA A 869 21.51 53.48 41.65
C ALA A 869 22.61 54.53 41.39
N TRP A 870 23.04 55.28 42.40
CA TRP A 870 24.16 56.24 42.30
C TRP A 870 25.51 55.54 42.13
N ARG A 871 25.76 54.41 42.79
CA ARG A 871 26.94 53.56 42.54
C ARG A 871 26.93 53.01 41.10
N ARG A 872 25.79 52.49 40.62
CA ARG A 872 25.65 52.03 39.22
C ARG A 872 25.78 53.18 38.20
N ARG A 873 25.28 54.39 38.51
CA ARG A 873 25.50 55.60 37.67
C ARG A 873 26.97 56.01 37.68
N ARG A 874 27.63 56.11 38.84
CA ARG A 874 29.08 56.40 38.92
C ARG A 874 29.96 55.33 38.27
N GLN A 875 29.55 54.06 38.26
CA GLN A 875 30.24 53.02 37.48
C GLN A 875 30.03 53.22 35.96
N LYS A 876 28.84 53.63 35.51
CA LYS A 876 28.62 54.03 34.10
C LYS A 876 29.33 55.33 33.72
N GLU A 877 29.51 56.27 34.64
CA GLU A 877 30.19 57.56 34.41
C GLU A 877 31.73 57.43 34.44
N LYS A 878 32.28 56.45 35.18
CA LYS A 878 33.72 56.11 35.17
C LYS A 878 34.11 55.05 34.14
N GLY A 879 33.19 54.65 33.27
CA GLY A 879 33.40 53.72 32.15
C GLY A 879 33.51 54.40 30.78
N ARG A 880 33.56 55.74 30.74
CA ARG A 880 33.94 56.52 29.56
C ARG A 880 35.37 57.05 29.74
N ASP A 881 36.00 57.37 28.62
CA ASP A 881 37.32 58.02 28.52
C ASP A 881 38.55 57.19 28.91
N LEU A 882 38.57 55.91 28.55
CA LEU A 882 39.82 55.25 28.11
C LEU A 882 39.52 54.13 27.08
N ALA A 883 39.55 54.46 25.79
CA ALA A 883 39.05 53.59 24.72
C ALA A 883 40.12 53.21 23.69
N PRO A 884 40.69 51.99 23.76
CA PRO A 884 41.19 51.33 22.56
C PRO A 884 39.97 50.95 21.70
N ARG A 885 39.91 51.45 20.45
CA ARG A 885 38.88 51.05 19.48
C ARG A 885 39.16 49.63 18.94
N VAL A 886 38.99 48.62 19.79
CA VAL A 886 38.93 47.23 19.34
C VAL A 886 37.54 47.00 18.76
N SER A 887 37.41 47.21 17.46
CA SER A 887 36.30 46.64 16.71
C SER A 887 36.38 45.12 16.82
N TYR A 888 35.47 44.49 17.55
CA TYR A 888 35.07 43.14 17.20
C TYR A 888 34.39 43.22 15.83
N THR A 889 35.19 43.09 14.78
CA THR A 889 34.67 42.59 13.51
C THR A 889 33.97 41.26 13.80
N PRO A 890 32.88 40.92 13.10
CA PRO A 890 32.43 39.52 13.09
C PRO A 890 33.61 38.65 12.65
N ALA A 891 33.55 37.34 12.94
CA ALA A 891 34.43 36.38 12.28
C ALA A 891 34.15 36.45 10.76
N MET A 892 34.93 37.26 10.05
CA MET A 892 34.70 37.53 8.64
C MET A 892 34.99 36.27 7.84
N ARG A 893 34.09 36.01 6.91
CA ARG A 893 34.13 34.95 5.89
C ARG A 893 35.56 34.53 5.54
N MET A 894 35.85 33.25 5.76
CA MET A 894 37.03 32.61 5.21
C MET A 894 36.83 32.43 3.71
N THR A 895 37.31 33.40 2.92
CA THR A 895 37.31 33.36 1.45
C THR A 895 38.73 33.61 0.94
N SER A 896 39.45 32.51 0.74
CA SER A 896 40.75 32.36 0.09
C SER A 896 40.75 30.90 -0.39
N THR A 897 40.90 30.49 -1.66
CA THR A 897 41.77 30.94 -2.77
C THR A 897 43.25 30.90 -2.42
N ASP A 898 44.05 30.44 -3.39
CA ASP A 898 45.51 30.41 -3.40
C ASP A 898 46.21 29.44 -2.43
N TYR A 899 45.91 28.15 -2.60
CA TYR A 899 46.98 27.20 -2.93
C TYR A 899 46.82 26.78 -4.39
N SER A 900 47.86 27.01 -5.20
CA SER A 900 47.82 26.98 -6.66
C SER A 900 48.94 26.10 -7.27
N LEU A 901 48.98 26.04 -8.61
CA LEU A 901 49.80 25.15 -9.47
C LEU A 901 49.24 23.72 -9.52
N SER A 902 48.78 23.19 -10.66
CA SER A 902 48.78 23.66 -12.07
C SER A 902 47.47 23.23 -12.76
N ASP A 903 46.71 24.11 -13.45
CA ASP A 903 46.92 24.62 -14.83
C ASP A 903 46.77 23.51 -15.92
N LEU A 904 45.96 23.61 -16.99
CA LEU A 904 45.04 24.63 -17.58
C LEU A 904 43.64 23.96 -17.81
N SER A 905 42.47 24.62 -17.75
CA SER A 905 41.86 25.61 -18.68
C SER A 905 41.57 25.06 -20.11
N GLN A 906 40.50 25.43 -20.85
CA GLN A 906 39.24 26.17 -20.58
C GLN A 906 38.28 26.01 -21.81
N SER A 907 37.04 26.53 -21.73
CA SER A 907 36.06 26.71 -22.84
C SER A 907 35.50 25.42 -23.50
N SER A 908 34.21 25.10 -23.55
CA SER A 908 32.96 25.84 -23.84
C SER A 908 32.71 26.17 -25.33
N SER A 909 31.76 25.47 -25.97
CA SER A 909 30.63 26.01 -26.76
C SER A 909 30.13 25.10 -27.91
N HIS A 910 28.81 24.83 -27.89
CA HIS A 910 27.87 24.62 -29.03
C HIS A 910 28.05 23.52 -30.11
N ALA A 911 26.91 23.23 -30.76
CA ALA A 911 26.70 22.53 -32.04
C ALA A 911 26.88 20.98 -32.11
N GLN A 912 25.76 20.28 -31.88
CA GLN A 912 25.13 19.33 -32.83
C GLN A 912 26.03 18.48 -33.75
N CYS A 913 26.04 17.15 -33.57
CA CYS A 913 25.41 16.21 -34.52
C CYS A 913 25.38 14.75 -34.03
N PHE A 914 24.57 13.92 -34.71
CA PHE A 914 24.32 12.51 -34.42
C PHE A 914 25.50 11.59 -34.76
N SER A 915 25.68 10.50 -34.00
CA SER A 915 25.68 9.11 -34.50
C SER A 915 25.80 8.08 -33.36
N ASN A 916 25.30 6.87 -33.57
CA ASN A 916 25.36 5.74 -32.63
C ASN A 916 26.25 4.63 -33.20
N ALA A 917 27.20 4.10 -32.43
CA ALA A 917 27.77 2.77 -32.63
C ALA A 917 28.55 2.25 -31.41
N SER A 918 28.01 1.17 -30.86
CA SER A 918 28.55 0.05 -30.08
C SER A 918 30.05 -0.33 -30.20
N TYR A 919 30.43 -1.24 -29.29
CA TYR A 919 31.61 -2.14 -29.26
C TYR A 919 32.86 -1.75 -28.44
N HIS A 920 32.99 -2.45 -27.31
CA HIS A 920 34.12 -3.32 -26.94
C HIS A 920 35.57 -2.90 -27.30
N THR A 921 36.33 -2.62 -26.24
CA THR A 921 37.70 -3.14 -25.99
C THR A 921 38.47 -3.73 -27.18
N LEU A 922 39.34 -2.93 -27.80
CA LEU A 922 40.47 -3.41 -28.60
C LEU A 922 41.77 -2.74 -28.13
N ALA A 923 42.86 -3.50 -28.11
CA ALA A 923 44.18 -3.06 -27.65
C ALA A 923 45.15 -2.87 -28.82
N CYS A 924 45.97 -1.82 -28.77
CA CYS A 924 47.07 -1.61 -29.71
C CYS A 924 48.39 -2.10 -29.08
N GLY A 925 49.01 -3.15 -29.66
CA GLY A 925 50.07 -3.91 -28.97
C GLY A 925 51.23 -4.48 -29.81
N GLY A 926 51.39 -4.07 -31.07
CA GLY A 926 52.56 -4.41 -31.90
C GLY A 926 52.46 -5.71 -32.74
N PRO A 927 53.19 -5.84 -33.87
CA PRO A 927 53.04 -6.97 -34.81
C PRO A 927 54.23 -7.94 -34.84
N ALA A 928 53.95 -9.24 -35.04
CA ALA A 928 54.83 -10.15 -35.79
C ALA A 928 54.08 -11.43 -36.24
N THR A 929 54.39 -11.85 -37.46
CA THR A 929 53.81 -12.94 -38.25
C THR A 929 53.92 -14.37 -37.69
N SER A 930 52.85 -15.14 -37.93
CA SER A 930 52.84 -16.51 -38.48
C SER A 930 53.25 -17.77 -37.67
N GLN A 931 52.32 -18.75 -37.71
CA GLN A 931 52.50 -20.21 -37.84
C GLN A 931 52.81 -21.10 -36.60
N ALA A 932 51.71 -21.74 -36.14
CA ALA A 932 51.45 -23.18 -36.29
C ALA A 932 51.69 -24.19 -35.13
N SER A 933 50.80 -25.19 -35.13
CA SER A 933 50.93 -26.57 -34.58
C SER A 933 51.17 -26.80 -33.08
N THR A 934 50.05 -27.03 -32.36
CA THR A 934 49.77 -28.25 -31.57
C THR A 934 50.88 -28.92 -30.74
N LEU A 935 50.67 -29.03 -29.41
CA LEU A 935 50.57 -30.31 -28.69
C LEU A 935 50.20 -30.14 -27.20
N ASP A 936 49.49 -31.12 -26.64
CA ASP A 936 49.08 -31.17 -25.23
C ASP A 936 50.23 -31.42 -24.25
N ARG A 937 50.04 -31.00 -22.97
CA ARG A 937 50.24 -31.89 -21.80
C ARG A 937 49.82 -31.30 -20.43
N ASN A 938 48.78 -31.92 -19.86
CA ASN A 938 48.65 -32.39 -18.47
C ASN A 938 49.65 -31.90 -17.39
N SER A 939 49.09 -31.33 -16.30
CA SER A 939 48.95 -31.93 -14.95
C SER A 939 49.30 -31.02 -13.74
N PRO A 940 48.70 -31.21 -12.53
CA PRO A 940 48.76 -30.23 -11.43
C PRO A 940 49.40 -30.72 -10.10
N THR A 941 49.96 -29.79 -9.33
CA THR A 941 50.36 -29.95 -7.90
C THR A 941 50.57 -28.56 -7.23
N LYS A 942 50.53 -28.35 -5.91
CA LYS A 942 49.78 -28.93 -4.76
C LYS A 942 50.22 -28.17 -3.49
N LEU A 943 49.34 -28.00 -2.50
CA LEU A 943 49.62 -27.76 -1.05
C LEU A 943 50.47 -26.54 -0.60
N SER A 944 49.97 -25.85 0.44
CA SER A 944 50.56 -26.00 1.79
C SER A 944 49.57 -25.58 2.89
N ASN A 945 49.60 -26.25 4.04
CA ASN A 945 48.72 -26.01 5.19
C ASN A 945 49.44 -25.22 6.31
N LYS A 946 48.67 -24.62 7.21
CA LYS A 946 48.97 -24.65 8.67
C LYS A 946 47.69 -24.50 9.51
N SER A 947 47.60 -25.28 10.58
CA SER A 947 46.52 -25.25 11.59
C SER A 947 47.11 -25.02 12.97
N LEU A 948 46.30 -24.57 13.93
CA LEU A 948 46.54 -24.77 15.36
C LEU A 948 45.22 -24.76 16.15
N ASP A 949 44.97 -25.81 16.92
CA ASP A 949 43.73 -26.08 17.65
C ASP A 949 43.75 -25.59 19.12
N ARG A 950 42.56 -25.49 19.78
CA ARG A 950 42.13 -26.34 20.94
C ARG A 950 41.00 -25.75 21.81
N ASP A 951 40.08 -26.65 22.21
CA ASP A 951 39.31 -26.83 23.47
C ASP A 951 38.64 -25.61 24.18
N THR A 952 37.47 -25.68 24.86
CA THR A 952 37.01 -26.71 25.82
C THR A 952 35.52 -26.52 26.21
N ALA A 953 34.75 -27.61 26.43
CA ALA A 953 33.49 -27.82 27.21
C ALA A 953 32.30 -26.80 27.18
N GLY A 954 31.03 -27.18 27.34
CA GLY A 954 30.40 -28.52 27.42
C GLY A 954 29.44 -28.74 28.62
N TRP A 955 28.12 -28.54 28.43
CA TRP A 955 27.05 -28.95 29.37
C TRP A 955 25.75 -29.34 28.64
N THR A 956 25.11 -30.45 29.03
CA THR A 956 23.72 -30.90 28.74
C THR A 956 23.24 -31.70 29.98
N PRO A 957 21.94 -32.04 30.23
CA PRO A 957 21.19 -33.05 29.43
C PRO A 957 19.63 -32.95 29.44
N TYR A 958 18.99 -33.99 28.88
CA TYR A 958 17.60 -34.50 29.02
C TYR A 958 16.65 -34.43 27.80
N SER A 959 15.78 -35.45 27.70
CA SER A 959 15.01 -35.82 26.51
C SER A 959 13.69 -36.52 26.84
N TYR A 960 12.71 -36.43 25.93
CA TYR A 960 11.47 -37.23 25.83
C TYR A 960 11.06 -37.19 24.33
N VAL A 961 11.24 -38.24 23.51
CA VAL A 961 10.61 -39.57 23.41
C VAL A 961 9.40 -39.61 22.44
N ASN A 962 9.63 -40.37 21.37
CA ASN A 962 8.88 -40.76 20.17
C ASN A 962 7.36 -41.05 20.27
N VAL A 963 6.65 -40.88 19.14
CA VAL A 963 5.59 -41.78 18.62
C VAL A 963 5.64 -41.83 17.07
N LEU A 964 5.65 -43.07 16.51
CA LEU A 964 5.27 -43.58 15.15
C LEU A 964 5.06 -42.59 13.97
N ASP A 965 5.56 -42.74 12.74
CA ASP A 965 6.13 -43.86 11.93
C ASP A 965 5.19 -44.99 11.44
N SER A 966 5.03 -45.08 10.10
CA SER A 966 4.64 -46.31 9.38
C SER A 966 4.95 -46.22 7.86
N HIS A 967 6.09 -46.76 7.44
CA HIS A 967 6.46 -46.99 6.02
C HIS A 967 5.59 -48.07 5.34
N PHE A 968 5.48 -48.05 4.01
CA PHE A 968 5.35 -49.30 3.24
C PHE A 968 5.97 -49.22 1.83
N GLN A 969 6.94 -50.10 1.55
CA GLN A 969 7.50 -50.39 0.22
C GLN A 969 7.60 -51.91 0.08
N ILE A 970 6.92 -52.48 -0.92
CA ILE A 970 7.13 -53.84 -1.46
C ILE A 970 6.87 -53.69 -2.97
N SER A 971 7.87 -53.72 -3.85
CA SER A 971 8.73 -54.84 -4.28
C SER A 971 8.06 -55.78 -5.29
N ALA A 972 8.82 -56.06 -6.35
CA ALA A 972 8.42 -56.70 -7.61
C ALA A 972 7.75 -58.09 -7.52
N LEU A 973 7.01 -58.44 -8.58
CA LEU A 973 6.90 -59.81 -9.09
C LEU A 973 6.59 -59.80 -10.60
N GLU A 974 7.14 -60.77 -11.34
CA GLU A 974 6.94 -60.95 -12.78
C GLU A 974 5.70 -61.80 -13.09
N ALA A 975 5.05 -61.55 -14.24
CA ALA A 975 4.32 -62.57 -14.99
C ALA A 975 4.30 -62.23 -16.48
N ARG A 976 4.56 -63.22 -17.33
CA ARG A 976 4.43 -63.16 -18.81
C ARG A 976 3.20 -63.99 -19.21
N TYR A 977 2.54 -63.65 -20.31
CA TYR A 977 2.43 -64.47 -21.54
C TYR A 977 1.38 -63.90 -22.53
N PRO A 978 1.62 -63.97 -23.86
CA PRO A 978 0.63 -63.73 -24.95
C PRO A 978 0.17 -65.12 -25.51
N PRO A 979 -0.27 -65.33 -26.78
CA PRO A 979 -0.70 -64.46 -27.90
C PRO A 979 -2.04 -64.95 -28.57
N GLU A 980 -2.16 -64.81 -29.91
CA GLU A 980 -3.03 -65.47 -30.91
C GLU A 980 -4.18 -64.65 -31.55
N ASP A 981 -4.27 -64.76 -32.89
CA ASP A 981 -5.27 -64.16 -33.80
C ASP A 981 -6.52 -65.04 -33.97
N PHE A 982 -7.57 -64.54 -34.65
CA PHE A 982 -8.20 -65.28 -35.76
C PHE A 982 -9.13 -64.42 -36.66
N TYR A 983 -9.08 -64.68 -37.98
CA TYR A 983 -10.00 -64.16 -39.01
C TYR A 983 -11.30 -64.98 -39.09
N ILE A 984 -12.46 -64.34 -39.31
CA ILE A 984 -13.57 -64.93 -40.10
C ILE A 984 -14.15 -63.87 -41.05
N GLU A 985 -14.34 -64.23 -42.32
CA GLU A 985 -14.97 -63.44 -43.38
C GLU A 985 -16.46 -63.80 -43.54
N LEU A 986 -17.28 -62.91 -44.14
CA LEU A 986 -18.26 -63.18 -45.22
C LEU A 986 -19.45 -62.19 -45.25
N ARG A 987 -19.44 -61.30 -46.26
CA ARG A 987 -20.55 -60.86 -47.17
C ARG A 987 -21.97 -60.69 -46.56
N HIS A 988 -22.66 -59.56 -46.78
CA HIS A 988 -23.13 -59.12 -48.10
C HIS A 988 -23.65 -57.65 -48.15
N LEU A 989 -23.68 -57.09 -49.38
CA LEU A 989 -24.49 -55.94 -49.87
C LEU A 989 -24.04 -54.48 -49.59
N SER A 990 -23.42 -53.88 -50.63
CA SER A 990 -23.49 -52.46 -51.08
C SER A 990 -22.96 -51.33 -50.17
N ARG A 991 -21.78 -50.73 -50.44
CA ARG A 991 -21.51 -49.60 -51.39
C ARG A 991 -22.19 -48.27 -50.99
N HIS A 992 -21.51 -47.12 -50.79
CA HIS A 992 -20.11 -46.70 -51.09
C HIS A 992 -19.53 -45.74 -50.02
N ALA A 993 -18.21 -45.87 -49.75
CA ALA A 993 -17.20 -44.82 -49.48
C ALA A 993 -17.24 -43.87 -48.24
N GLU A 994 -16.06 -43.77 -47.59
CA GLU A 994 -15.49 -42.63 -46.81
C GLU A 994 -16.03 -42.33 -45.36
N PRO A 995 -15.23 -41.69 -44.46
CA PRO A 995 -15.19 -42.16 -43.05
C PRO A 995 -15.63 -41.22 -41.89
N HIS A 996 -16.03 -41.88 -40.79
CA HIS A 996 -16.01 -41.49 -39.35
C HIS A 996 -16.57 -40.12 -38.84
N SER A 997 -17.73 -40.17 -38.15
CA SER A 997 -18.15 -39.20 -37.10
C SER A 997 -19.32 -39.75 -36.23
N PRO A 998 -19.43 -39.44 -34.92
CA PRO A 998 -20.55 -39.85 -34.04
C PRO A 998 -21.38 -38.66 -33.47
N GLY A 999 -22.61 -38.89 -32.93
CA GLY A 999 -23.12 -37.99 -31.85
C GLY A 999 -24.61 -37.63 -31.64
N THR A 1000 -25.58 -38.06 -32.46
CA THR A 1000 -27.05 -38.10 -32.16
C THR A 1000 -27.73 -37.03 -31.25
N CYS A 1001 -28.52 -36.09 -31.83
CA CYS A 1001 -29.90 -35.73 -31.36
C CYS A 1001 -30.57 -34.62 -32.22
N GLY A 1002 -31.91 -34.64 -32.34
CA GLY A 1002 -32.74 -33.42 -32.61
C GLY A 1002 -33.32 -33.23 -34.03
N MET A 1003 -34.62 -32.96 -34.10
CA MET A 1003 -35.47 -32.80 -35.30
C MET A 1003 -35.31 -31.47 -36.08
N ASP A 1004 -35.87 -31.46 -37.30
CA ASP A 1004 -36.51 -30.33 -38.04
C ASP A 1004 -35.75 -29.42 -39.05
N ARG A 1005 -36.40 -29.27 -40.23
CA ARG A 1005 -36.31 -28.25 -41.31
C ARG A 1005 -34.97 -28.07 -42.08
N ARG A 1006 -34.98 -27.21 -43.13
CA ARG A 1006 -34.20 -27.38 -44.40
C ARG A 1006 -33.57 -26.09 -44.98
N GLN A 1007 -32.37 -26.25 -45.61
CA GLN A 1007 -31.76 -25.43 -46.70
C GLN A 1007 -31.38 -23.96 -46.33
N ASN A 1008 -30.29 -23.27 -46.79
CA ASN A 1008 -29.07 -23.51 -47.60
C ASN A 1008 -27.94 -22.51 -47.09
N THR A 1009 -26.84 -22.01 -47.71
CA THR A 1009 -26.24 -21.95 -49.09
C THR A 1009 -24.74 -21.52 -49.04
N TYR A 1010 -23.83 -22.11 -49.86
CA TYR A 1010 -22.69 -21.56 -50.68
C TYR A 1010 -21.75 -20.42 -50.14
N ILE A 1011 -20.39 -20.46 -50.14
CA ILE A 1011 -19.28 -20.58 -51.17
C ILE A 1011 -18.64 -19.20 -51.59
N MET A 1012 -17.29 -19.17 -51.81
CA MET A 1012 -16.38 -18.06 -52.29
C MET A 1012 -16.05 -16.88 -51.32
N ASP A 1013 -14.99 -16.04 -51.47
CA ASP A 1013 -13.60 -16.09 -52.04
C ASP A 1013 -12.81 -14.81 -51.56
N LYS A 1014 -11.56 -14.58 -52.03
CA LYS A 1014 -10.61 -13.48 -51.68
C LYS A 1014 -11.11 -12.05 -52.00
N GLY A 1015 -10.56 -11.01 -51.32
CA GLY A 1015 -10.79 -9.60 -51.75
C GLY A 1015 -10.18 -8.43 -50.94
N PHE A 1016 -8.85 -8.30 -50.93
CA PHE A 1016 -7.99 -7.10 -50.69
C PHE A 1016 -8.63 -5.66 -50.59
N LYS A 1017 -8.20 -4.89 -49.55
CA LYS A 1017 -8.23 -3.39 -49.39
C LYS A 1017 -9.60 -2.68 -49.16
N ASP A 1018 -9.69 -1.50 -48.53
CA ASP A 1018 -8.68 -0.63 -47.87
C ASP A 1018 -9.27 0.24 -46.71
N TYR A 1019 -8.42 0.64 -45.77
CA TYR A 1019 -8.45 1.86 -44.91
C TYR A 1019 -9.65 2.24 -43.97
N MET A 1020 -9.34 2.29 -42.65
CA MET A 1020 -9.74 3.32 -41.64
C MET A 1020 -11.24 3.55 -41.25
N LYS A 1021 -11.64 3.75 -39.97
CA LYS A 1021 -10.91 3.94 -38.69
C LYS A 1021 -11.86 3.85 -37.45
N GLU A 1022 -11.35 3.26 -36.36
CA GLU A 1022 -11.65 3.40 -34.89
C GLU A 1022 -12.97 4.06 -34.38
N SER A 1023 -13.59 3.64 -33.27
CA SER A 1023 -13.46 2.46 -32.37
C SER A 1023 -14.69 2.35 -31.42
N VAL A 1024 -14.82 1.28 -30.62
CA VAL A 1024 -16.06 0.91 -29.89
C VAL A 1024 -15.84 0.73 -28.37
N CYS A 1025 -16.93 0.73 -27.59
CA CYS A 1025 -16.99 0.83 -26.13
C CYS A 1025 -16.67 -0.44 -25.31
N SER A 1026 -16.16 -0.21 -24.09
CA SER A 1026 -16.53 -0.80 -22.78
C SER A 1026 -16.76 -2.31 -22.55
N SER A 1027 -16.14 -2.79 -21.44
CA SER A 1027 -16.54 -3.91 -20.55
C SER A 1027 -16.42 -5.35 -21.10
N SER A 1028 -16.02 -6.39 -20.33
CA SER A 1028 -15.47 -6.54 -18.96
C SER A 1028 -14.76 -7.93 -18.88
N THR A 1029 -13.94 -8.37 -17.90
CA THR A 1029 -13.94 -8.22 -16.42
C THR A 1029 -12.51 -8.42 -15.81
N CYS A 1030 -12.34 -7.99 -14.55
CA CYS A 1030 -11.33 -8.40 -13.55
C CYS A 1030 -9.83 -8.62 -13.93
N SER A 1031 -8.95 -7.67 -13.58
CA SER A 1031 -8.10 -7.74 -12.35
C SER A 1031 -6.95 -6.71 -12.30
N LEU A 1032 -6.94 -5.90 -11.23
CA LEU A 1032 -5.81 -5.13 -10.64
C LEU A 1032 -5.05 -4.08 -11.49
N ASN A 1033 -4.51 -3.07 -10.77
CA ASN A 1033 -3.76 -1.94 -11.31
C ASN A 1033 -2.46 -2.38 -12.01
N SER A 1034 -2.06 -1.86 -13.17
CA SER A 1034 -1.95 -0.45 -13.62
C SER A 1034 -0.67 0.27 -13.17
N SER A 1035 0.45 0.01 -13.85
CA SER A 1035 1.38 1.06 -14.33
C SER A 1035 2.53 0.47 -15.14
N GLU A 1036 2.69 0.85 -16.41
CA GLU A 1036 3.96 1.33 -17.00
C GLU A 1036 3.83 1.63 -18.51
N ASN A 1037 4.16 2.87 -18.89
CA ASN A 1037 4.66 3.27 -20.20
C ASN A 1037 5.42 4.60 -19.98
N PRO A 1038 6.47 4.95 -20.76
CA PRO A 1038 7.67 5.54 -20.15
C PRO A 1038 7.97 6.95 -20.70
N TYR A 1039 9.26 7.33 -20.73
CA TYR A 1039 9.82 8.66 -21.01
C TYR A 1039 9.62 9.65 -19.84
N ALA A 1040 10.65 9.96 -19.04
CA ALA A 1040 11.81 10.83 -19.35
C ALA A 1040 11.44 12.33 -19.35
N THR A 1041 12.19 13.25 -18.71
CA THR A 1041 13.48 13.17 -17.98
C THR A 1041 13.71 14.46 -17.15
N ILE A 1042 14.87 14.58 -16.46
CA ILE A 1042 15.56 15.83 -16.04
C ILE A 1042 15.17 16.47 -14.66
N LYS A 1043 16.03 16.20 -13.66
CA LYS A 1043 16.80 17.15 -12.79
C LYS A 1043 16.08 18.17 -11.88
N ASP A 1044 16.58 18.53 -10.68
CA ASP A 1044 17.79 18.15 -9.91
C ASP A 1044 17.55 18.32 -8.36
N PRO A 1045 18.43 17.81 -7.45
CA PRO A 1045 18.22 17.70 -5.98
C PRO A 1045 19.09 18.73 -5.19
N PRO A 1046 19.52 18.58 -3.89
CA PRO A 1046 19.19 17.65 -2.76
C PRO A 1046 19.01 18.37 -1.37
N ILE A 1047 19.21 17.62 -0.25
CA ILE A 1047 19.45 18.00 1.20
C ILE A 1047 18.25 17.65 2.14
N LEU A 1048 18.28 16.58 2.97
CA LEU A 1048 19.02 16.32 4.24
C LEU A 1048 18.64 17.30 5.38
N THR A 1049 18.33 16.92 6.63
CA THR A 1049 18.69 15.72 7.44
C THR A 1049 17.60 15.39 8.50
N CYS A 1050 17.81 14.38 9.35
CA CYS A 1050 16.78 13.76 10.22
C CYS A 1050 16.81 14.13 11.74
N LYS A 1051 15.70 13.75 12.42
CA LYS A 1051 15.53 13.28 13.84
C LYS A 1051 15.26 14.27 14.99
N LEU A 1052 14.39 13.79 15.89
CA LEU A 1052 14.09 14.26 17.27
C LEU A 1052 14.95 13.45 18.28
N PRO A 1053 14.80 13.64 19.62
CA PRO A 1053 13.75 12.88 20.36
C PRO A 1053 13.04 13.64 21.51
N GLU A 1054 11.92 13.07 22.00
CA GLU A 1054 11.43 12.96 23.41
C GLU A 1054 11.35 14.19 24.36
N SER A 1055 10.54 14.23 25.43
CA SER A 1055 9.28 13.56 25.83
C SER A 1055 8.62 14.35 26.99
N SER A 1056 7.30 14.19 27.26
CA SER A 1056 6.68 14.23 28.63
C SER A 1056 5.14 14.39 28.65
N TYR A 1057 4.59 13.87 29.75
CA TYR A 1057 3.27 14.00 30.41
C TYR A 1057 2.29 15.14 30.02
N VAL A 1058 0.97 14.85 30.03
CA VAL A 1058 -0.13 15.84 30.13
C VAL A 1058 -1.29 15.27 30.96
N GLU A 1059 -1.78 16.00 31.96
CA GLU A 1059 -2.95 15.63 32.76
C GLU A 1059 -4.28 15.90 32.03
N MET A 1060 -5.28 15.02 32.21
CA MET A 1060 -6.64 15.23 31.68
C MET A 1060 -7.52 15.96 32.69
N LYS A 1061 -7.94 17.19 32.37
CA LYS A 1061 -8.93 17.93 33.16
C LYS A 1061 -10.34 17.66 32.63
N SER A 1062 -11.17 16.99 33.44
CA SER A 1062 -12.50 16.47 33.07
C SER A 1062 -13.53 17.59 32.79
N PRO A 1063 -14.59 17.31 31.99
CA PRO A 1063 -15.41 18.34 31.35
C PRO A 1063 -16.45 18.98 32.28
N VAL A 1064 -16.76 20.26 32.00
CA VAL A 1064 -17.87 20.98 32.64
C VAL A 1064 -19.20 20.59 31.99
N HIS A 1065 -20.03 19.85 32.72
CA HIS A 1065 -21.46 19.76 32.42
C HIS A 1065 -22.15 21.07 32.83
N LEU A 1066 -22.83 21.73 31.88
CA LEU A 1066 -23.89 22.69 32.18
C LEU A 1066 -24.97 22.60 31.10
N GLY A 1067 -26.19 22.24 31.47
CA GLY A 1067 -27.28 21.99 30.53
C GLY A 1067 -28.48 22.92 30.72
N SER A 1068 -28.95 23.51 29.61
CA SER A 1068 -30.21 24.27 29.44
C SER A 1068 -30.36 25.56 30.27
N PRO A 1069 -30.92 26.63 29.68
CA PRO A 1069 -32.39 26.68 29.57
C PRO A 1069 -32.95 27.10 28.19
N TYR A 1070 -34.13 26.55 27.89
CA TYR A 1070 -35.29 27.11 27.18
C TYR A 1070 -35.19 28.44 26.38
N THR A 1071 -35.78 28.40 25.15
CA THR A 1071 -36.41 29.51 24.39
C THR A 1071 -35.51 30.69 23.91
N ASP A 1072 -35.64 31.26 22.71
CA ASP A 1072 -36.66 31.12 21.63
C ASP A 1072 -36.05 31.25 20.21
N VAL A 1073 -36.86 30.96 19.20
CA VAL A 1073 -36.62 31.11 17.73
C VAL A 1073 -37.46 32.28 17.18
N PRO A 1074 -37.34 32.77 15.91
CA PRO A 1074 -36.38 32.45 14.83
C PRO A 1074 -35.85 33.66 13.99
N SER A 1075 -35.02 33.32 12.98
CA SER A 1075 -35.05 33.82 11.59
C SER A 1075 -34.27 35.06 11.09
N LEU A 1076 -33.68 34.85 9.91
CA LEU A 1076 -33.57 35.70 8.71
C LEU A 1076 -32.35 36.59 8.40
N SER A 1077 -31.80 36.31 7.20
CA SER A 1077 -31.28 37.24 6.17
C SER A 1077 -30.08 38.18 6.44
N THR A 1078 -28.90 37.70 6.04
CA THR A 1078 -28.00 38.32 5.04
C THR A 1078 -27.65 39.83 5.05
N SER A 1079 -26.32 40.07 5.07
CA SER A 1079 -25.54 41.00 4.20
C SER A 1079 -24.92 42.28 4.81
N ASN A 1080 -23.78 42.65 4.19
CA ASN A 1080 -23.04 43.93 4.23
C ASN A 1080 -22.19 44.34 5.46
N LYS A 1081 -20.88 44.03 5.33
CA LYS A 1081 -19.74 44.97 5.15
C LYS A 1081 -19.38 46.03 6.23
N ASN A 1082 -18.06 46.28 6.29
CA ASN A 1082 -17.33 47.37 6.98
C ASN A 1082 -17.28 47.21 8.51
N ILE A 1083 -16.14 46.94 9.17
CA ILE A 1083 -14.86 47.68 9.24
C ILE A 1083 -15.06 49.10 9.82
N TYR A 1084 -14.85 49.29 11.13
CA TYR A 1084 -13.69 50.00 11.69
C TYR A 1084 -13.61 49.88 13.24
N GLU A 1085 -12.47 50.32 13.78
CA GLU A 1085 -12.00 50.36 15.18
C GLU A 1085 -13.02 50.67 16.29
N VAL A 1086 -12.78 50.13 17.51
CA VAL A 1086 -12.19 50.90 18.63
C VAL A 1086 -11.29 49.96 19.45
N GLY A 1087 -10.17 50.49 19.97
CA GLY A 1087 -9.40 49.86 21.05
C GLY A 1087 -8.95 50.89 22.09
N ARG A 1088 -8.23 50.44 23.14
CA ARG A 1088 -7.74 51.19 24.33
C ARG A 1088 -8.80 51.44 25.42
N CYS A 1089 -8.45 51.55 26.71
CA CYS A 1089 -7.24 51.17 27.49
C CYS A 1089 -7.57 51.28 29.00
N LEU A 1090 -6.59 50.92 29.85
CA LEU A 1090 -6.51 51.13 31.31
C LEU A 1090 -7.44 50.20 32.11
N THR A 1091 -6.94 49.36 33.01
CA THR A 1091 -5.68 49.40 33.80
C THR A 1091 -4.85 48.12 33.73
#